data_AF-A0A8T4CG57-F1
#
_entry.id   AF-A0A8T4CG57-F1
#
_cell.length_a   1.000
_cell.length_b   1.000
_cell.length_c   1.000
_cell.angle_alpha   90.00
_cell.angle_beta   90.00
_cell.angle_gamma   90.00
#
_symmetry.space_group_name_H-M   'P 1'
#
loop_
_entity.id
_entity.type
_entity.pdbx_description
1 polymer ?
#
loop_
_entity_poly.entity_id
_entity_poly.type
_entity_poly.pdbx_seq_one_letter_code
_entity_poly.pdbx_strand_id
1 'polypeptide(L)'
;MGLRRIMLVRPRTRTGWGFLFAPVALNLEYIAASILDSVEEVRIVNQEFDRRPIEEHLAGFSPDLFGVTMSATEHYSGLDLCKRAKRLMPGLRTIVGGFHPNAMEERMLSEDVDMVAVGEAELTVRELVRKGHPEGVAGVIYRDERGKAVKNPRRPFVKDLDTLPFPARHLRAGNECELSLRRWGIHRDQVHASRGCWGKCTFCCEPLMSGSRQRHRRPEKVVEEIRQVYDLHHRERSFILFGDPHFMGAPRIADRICDLLIDADMDIEFTAMVRADTIARFPETAEKMVRAGIIGYCLGLESPAEGDLGKTKKGITPEAQHEAIRILRRNHAVAGGTFVCGLSAHSEREIRMFPEYARRLGMINAAFPVATPHFATEFWNELAAQGLIEDQNWEHYDQMHRVFRHESLTPQRSEELLTECLGRFYALDIFLDDMIARQGREAGGRKISFRGAVGHFLERMTFIREAGSEYETHEKGARMARVFLRGQVNPHTRVRTERMGIHNIVDLGNILPILGDQKLCITVRQGGEPFAHYVLKTSADRVHYLDITGEPQPDATVGIELDLEDVTGDRRRPAAAIGARMLKRILKRSRWSSLARGTLAVFAEHLRNRGRKSSEKPMELPDGFFEHFCQSDGWDPELYAAVRNGAGK
;
A
#
# COMPACT_ATOMS: atom_id res chain seq x y z
N MET A 1 20.34 17.75 34.86
CA MET A 1 19.66 16.47 35.17
C MET A 1 19.15 15.88 33.88
N GLY A 2 19.14 14.55 33.75
CA GLY A 2 18.57 13.87 32.58
C GLY A 2 17.06 14.07 32.48
N LEU A 3 16.52 13.86 31.29
CA LEU A 3 15.08 13.87 31.00
C LEU A 3 14.49 12.54 31.48
N ARG A 4 13.37 12.58 32.21
CA ARG A 4 12.78 11.45 32.93
C ARG A 4 11.51 10.93 32.26
N ARG A 5 10.69 11.81 31.69
CA ARG A 5 9.40 11.46 31.09
C ARG A 5 9.37 11.82 29.61
N ILE A 6 9.30 10.82 28.73
CA ILE A 6 9.45 11.02 27.29
C ILE A 6 8.16 10.63 26.56
N MET A 7 7.61 11.53 25.75
CA MET A 7 6.46 11.23 24.90
C MET A 7 6.92 11.20 23.44
N LEU A 8 6.66 10.09 22.75
CA LEU A 8 6.95 9.91 21.33
C LEU A 8 5.64 9.80 20.57
N VAL A 9 5.47 10.63 19.55
CA VAL A 9 4.20 10.79 18.85
C VAL A 9 4.37 10.58 17.37
N ARG A 10 3.42 9.82 16.81
CA ARG A 10 3.20 9.75 15.38
C ARG A 10 1.93 10.55 15.05
N PRO A 11 2.03 11.61 14.22
CA PRO A 11 0.88 12.41 13.84
C PRO A 11 -0.16 11.59 13.08
N ARG A 12 -1.40 12.06 13.15
CA ARG A 12 -2.47 11.62 12.25
C ARG A 12 -2.39 12.45 10.99
N THR A 13 -2.29 11.78 9.83
CA THR A 13 -2.53 12.29 8.47
C THR A 13 -1.69 11.44 7.55
N ARG A 14 -2.33 10.45 6.96
CA ARG A 14 -1.78 9.88 5.75
C ARG A 14 -2.57 10.36 4.56
N THR A 15 -1.82 10.89 3.61
CA THR A 15 -2.20 11.01 2.22
C THR A 15 -1.17 10.18 1.44
N GLY A 16 -1.58 9.61 0.32
CA GLY A 16 -0.73 8.87 -0.58
C GLY A 16 -0.54 7.40 -0.27
N TRP A 17 0.18 6.75 -1.19
CA TRP A 17 0.52 5.33 -1.18
C TRP A 17 1.38 4.90 0.03
N GLY A 18 2.04 5.85 0.71
CA GLY A 18 2.81 5.59 1.94
C GLY A 18 1.98 5.04 3.11
N PHE A 19 0.64 5.16 3.07
CA PHE A 19 -0.24 4.58 4.08
C PHE A 19 -0.26 3.06 4.12
N LEU A 20 -0.13 2.44 2.96
CA LEU A 20 -0.39 1.01 2.81
C LEU A 20 0.70 0.12 3.41
N PHE A 21 1.88 0.66 3.72
CA PHE A 21 3.08 -0.12 4.08
C PHE A 21 3.68 0.15 5.46
N ALA A 22 3.03 0.91 6.35
CA ALA A 22 3.55 1.11 7.71
C ALA A 22 2.45 0.98 8.78
N PRO A 23 2.00 -0.26 9.08
CA PRO A 23 0.83 -0.48 9.94
C PRO A 23 1.05 -0.01 11.38
N VAL A 24 2.31 0.09 11.84
CA VAL A 24 2.68 0.43 13.22
C VAL A 24 3.77 1.50 13.25
N ALA A 25 4.02 2.11 14.41
CA ALA A 25 5.09 3.10 14.61
C ALA A 25 6.41 2.43 15.03
N LEU A 26 6.88 1.45 14.26
CA LEU A 26 8.02 0.59 14.61
C LEU A 26 9.30 1.38 14.93
N ASN A 27 9.53 2.49 14.23
CA ASN A 27 10.64 3.39 14.51
C ASN A 27 10.59 4.00 15.92
N LEU A 28 9.40 4.40 16.40
CA LEU A 28 9.22 4.92 17.76
C LEU A 28 9.40 3.81 18.81
N GLU A 29 8.98 2.58 18.50
CA GLU A 29 9.14 1.42 19.38
C GLU A 29 10.63 1.07 19.59
N TYR A 30 11.47 1.18 18.56
CA TYR A 30 12.93 1.01 18.67
C TYR A 30 13.57 2.14 19.49
N ILE A 31 13.12 3.39 19.31
CA ILE A 31 13.61 4.53 20.11
C ILE A 31 13.24 4.33 21.58
N ALA A 32 11.97 4.01 21.86
CA ALA A 32 11.47 3.78 23.21
C ALA A 32 12.24 2.64 23.90
N ALA A 33 12.38 1.49 23.23
CA ALA A 33 13.16 0.37 23.75
C ALA A 33 14.60 0.75 24.12
N SER A 34 15.22 1.65 23.36
CA SER A 34 16.59 2.09 23.55
C SER A 34 16.78 3.04 24.74
N ILE A 35 15.70 3.53 25.33
CA ILE A 35 15.74 4.50 26.45
C ILE A 35 15.05 4.02 27.71
N LEU A 36 14.39 2.86 27.71
CA LEU A 36 13.67 2.30 28.88
C LEU A 36 14.54 2.20 30.14
N ASP A 37 15.84 1.96 29.98
CA ASP A 37 16.81 1.87 31.08
C ASP A 37 17.35 3.22 31.56
N SER A 38 16.93 4.31 30.92
CA SER A 38 17.53 5.64 31.04
C SER A 38 16.54 6.71 31.48
N VAL A 39 15.25 6.38 31.53
CA VAL A 39 14.14 7.31 31.83
C VAL A 39 13.18 6.65 32.82
N GLU A 40 12.36 7.44 33.51
CA GLU A 40 11.36 6.93 34.45
C GLU A 40 10.14 6.36 33.70
N GLU A 41 9.68 7.04 32.66
CA GLU A 41 8.51 6.63 31.88
C GLU A 41 8.63 7.10 30.43
N VAL A 42 8.26 6.24 29.48
CA VAL A 42 8.12 6.58 28.06
C VAL A 42 6.74 6.19 27.57
N ARG A 43 6.09 7.07 26.80
CA ARG A 43 4.79 6.81 26.17
C ARG A 43 4.89 6.99 24.66
N ILE A 44 4.34 6.03 23.93
CA ILE A 44 4.12 6.14 22.49
C ILE A 44 2.66 6.51 22.27
N VAL A 45 2.41 7.54 21.47
CA VAL A 45 1.07 7.94 21.03
C VAL A 45 1.03 7.86 19.51
N ASN A 46 0.32 6.86 18.99
CA ASN A 46 0.07 6.76 17.55
C ASN A 46 -1.33 7.28 17.24
N GLN A 47 -1.42 8.52 16.75
CA GLN A 47 -2.70 9.19 16.52
C GLN A 47 -3.54 8.59 15.38
N GLU A 48 -2.98 7.65 14.61
CA GLU A 48 -3.74 6.84 13.66
C GLU A 48 -4.72 5.89 14.38
N PHE A 49 -4.34 5.38 15.55
CA PHE A 49 -5.15 4.42 16.32
C PHE A 49 -5.76 5.04 17.58
N ASP A 50 -4.99 5.88 18.28
CA ASP A 50 -5.48 6.61 19.44
C ASP A 50 -6.03 7.97 19.02
N ARG A 51 -7.36 8.09 19.01
CA ARG A 51 -8.06 9.28 18.51
C ARG A 51 -8.23 10.38 19.56
N ARG A 52 -7.69 10.19 20.77
CA ARG A 52 -7.75 11.21 21.82
C ARG A 52 -6.95 12.46 21.40
N PRO A 53 -7.40 13.66 21.76
CA PRO A 53 -6.62 14.88 21.60
C PRO A 53 -5.25 14.77 22.28
N ILE A 54 -4.19 15.32 21.65
CA ILE A 54 -2.84 15.24 22.21
C ILE A 54 -2.73 15.95 23.56
N GLU A 55 -3.53 16.99 23.78
CA GLU A 55 -3.59 17.74 25.03
C GLU A 55 -4.00 16.86 26.21
N GLU A 56 -4.89 15.89 26.01
CA GLU A 56 -5.28 14.95 27.06
C GLU A 56 -4.10 14.07 27.46
N HIS A 57 -3.35 13.58 26.48
CA HIS A 57 -2.13 12.81 26.74
C HIS A 57 -1.08 13.63 27.46
N LEU A 58 -0.87 14.88 27.03
CA LEU A 58 0.10 15.80 27.62
C LEU A 58 -0.27 16.18 29.05
N ALA A 59 -1.54 16.52 29.32
CA ALA A 59 -2.01 16.86 30.65
C ALA A 59 -1.88 15.68 31.63
N GLY A 60 -2.15 14.46 31.18
CA GLY A 60 -2.02 13.25 32.00
C GLY A 60 -0.60 12.67 32.10
N PHE A 61 0.38 13.20 31.36
CA PHE A 61 1.75 12.67 31.32
C PHE A 61 2.83 13.68 31.64
N SER A 62 2.62 14.97 31.39
CA SER A 62 3.60 16.04 31.62
C SER A 62 5.04 15.66 31.24
N PRO A 63 5.33 15.42 29.94
CA PRO A 63 6.66 14.99 29.51
C PRO A 63 7.73 16.08 29.72
N ASP A 64 8.98 15.67 29.89
CA ASP A 64 10.16 16.53 29.78
C ASP A 64 10.59 16.74 28.32
N LEU A 65 10.27 15.77 27.46
CA LEU A 65 10.58 15.77 26.03
C LEU A 65 9.39 15.27 25.22
N PHE A 66 9.02 16.04 24.20
CA PHE A 66 7.98 15.70 23.23
C PHE A 66 8.61 15.45 21.87
N GLY A 67 8.69 14.19 21.46
CA GLY A 67 9.26 13.75 20.20
C GLY A 67 8.19 13.47 19.16
N VAL A 68 8.34 13.99 17.93
CA VAL A 68 7.43 13.73 16.82
C VAL A 68 8.17 13.11 15.64
N THR A 69 7.70 11.96 15.16
CA THR A 69 8.18 11.39 13.89
C THR A 69 7.33 11.90 12.73
N MET A 70 7.95 12.23 11.58
CA MET A 70 7.19 12.65 10.40
C MET A 70 7.90 12.37 9.07
N SER A 71 7.08 12.12 8.06
CA SER A 71 7.39 12.14 6.62
C SER A 71 6.95 13.48 6.02
N ALA A 72 7.13 13.67 4.71
CA ALA A 72 6.81 14.96 4.07
C ALA A 72 5.31 15.30 4.19
N THR A 73 4.44 14.32 3.98
CA THR A 73 2.98 14.46 4.09
C THR A 73 2.49 14.73 5.52
N GLU A 74 3.34 14.50 6.52
CA GLU A 74 3.05 14.71 7.94
C GLU A 74 3.70 16.01 8.45
N HIS A 75 4.25 16.85 7.57
CA HIS A 75 4.99 18.06 7.94
C HIS A 75 4.13 19.01 8.78
N TYR A 76 2.99 19.48 8.27
CA TYR A 76 2.19 20.49 8.97
C TYR A 76 1.47 19.91 10.19
N SER A 77 0.96 18.68 10.11
CA SER A 77 0.33 18.02 11.26
C SER A 77 1.35 17.77 12.37
N GLY A 78 2.57 17.37 12.04
CA GLY A 78 3.66 17.23 12.99
C GLY A 78 4.05 18.56 13.66
N LEU A 79 4.16 19.65 12.89
CA LEU A 79 4.44 20.98 13.43
C LEU A 79 3.29 21.51 14.30
N ASP A 80 2.04 21.28 13.92
CA ASP A 80 0.86 21.65 14.72
C ASP A 80 0.86 20.96 16.09
N LEU A 81 1.25 19.68 16.16
CA LEU A 81 1.40 18.97 17.43
C LEU A 81 2.45 19.63 18.34
N CYS A 82 3.62 19.98 17.80
CA CYS A 82 4.64 20.69 18.56
C CYS A 82 4.13 22.04 19.10
N LYS A 83 3.44 22.81 18.25
CA LYS A 83 2.84 24.10 18.62
C LYS A 83 1.80 23.97 19.73
N ARG A 84 0.89 23.01 19.60
CA ARG A 84 -0.14 22.74 20.62
C ARG A 84 0.48 22.26 21.92
N ALA A 85 1.51 21.42 21.85
CA ALA A 85 2.22 20.94 23.02
C ALA A 85 2.87 22.09 23.81
N LYS A 86 3.57 23.01 23.13
CA LYS A 86 4.16 24.19 23.76
C LYS A 86 3.14 25.21 24.27
N ARG A 87 2.00 25.35 23.59
CA ARG A 87 0.89 26.19 24.06
C ARG A 87 0.33 25.69 25.39
N LEU A 88 0.17 24.37 25.52
CA LEU A 88 -0.34 23.75 26.75
C LEU A 88 0.71 23.75 27.86
N MET A 89 1.97 23.51 27.52
CA MET A 89 3.08 23.40 28.46
C MET A 89 4.24 24.32 28.03
N PRO A 90 4.21 25.62 28.40
CA PRO A 90 5.30 26.54 28.12
C PRO A 90 6.63 26.01 28.68
N GLY A 91 7.65 25.90 27.82
CA GLY A 91 8.96 25.36 28.19
C GLY A 91 9.14 23.86 27.92
N LEU A 92 8.10 23.15 27.46
CA LEU A 92 8.23 21.78 26.98
C LEU A 92 9.21 21.72 25.80
N ARG A 93 10.21 20.85 25.92
CA ARG A 93 11.22 20.65 24.87
C ARG A 93 10.66 19.76 23.77
N THR A 94 10.80 20.20 22.53
CA THR A 94 10.32 19.45 21.36
C THR A 94 11.48 18.95 20.50
N ILE A 95 11.34 17.73 19.97
CA ILE A 95 12.27 17.17 18.99
C ILE A 95 11.50 16.55 17.84
N VAL A 96 11.93 16.81 16.61
CA VAL A 96 11.35 16.18 15.42
C VAL A 96 12.35 15.24 14.76
N GLY A 97 11.88 14.14 14.18
CA GLY A 97 12.71 13.15 13.48
C GLY A 97 11.93 12.39 12.41
N GLY A 98 12.61 11.48 11.72
CA GLY A 98 12.03 10.73 10.60
C GLY A 98 12.63 11.13 9.25
N PHE A 99 12.08 10.58 8.16
CA PHE A 99 12.62 10.77 6.81
C PHE A 99 12.67 12.25 6.40
N HIS A 100 11.60 13.00 6.68
CA HIS A 100 11.50 14.38 6.24
C HIS A 100 12.39 15.33 7.08
N PRO A 101 12.40 15.28 8.42
CA PRO A 101 13.33 16.09 9.20
C PRO A 101 14.80 15.74 8.95
N ASN A 102 15.13 14.49 8.66
CA ASN A 102 16.49 14.11 8.28
C ASN A 102 16.95 14.78 6.97
N ALA A 103 16.04 14.96 6.01
CA ALA A 103 16.34 15.64 4.76
C ALA A 103 16.36 17.18 4.90
N MET A 104 15.44 17.74 5.69
CA MET A 104 15.28 19.19 5.87
C MET A 104 16.28 19.80 6.86
N GLU A 105 16.85 19.00 7.76
CA GLU A 105 17.83 19.40 8.76
C GLU A 105 17.38 20.65 9.58
N GLU A 106 18.20 21.70 9.65
CA GLU A 106 17.95 22.93 10.39
C GLU A 106 16.70 23.69 9.94
N ARG A 107 16.19 23.42 8.73
CA ARG A 107 14.96 24.05 8.21
C ARG A 107 13.72 23.65 9.02
N MET A 108 13.81 22.57 9.79
CA MET A 108 12.73 22.14 10.68
C MET A 108 12.69 22.92 12.00
N LEU A 109 13.76 23.62 12.37
CA LEU A 109 13.77 24.41 13.60
C LEU A 109 12.78 25.57 13.49
N SER A 110 12.01 25.82 14.53
CA SER A 110 11.06 26.95 14.65
C SER A 110 10.99 27.43 16.10
N GLU A 111 10.02 28.28 16.46
CA GLU A 111 9.70 28.57 17.86
C GLU A 111 9.05 27.36 18.56
N ASP A 112 8.38 26.50 17.78
CA ASP A 112 7.68 25.31 18.25
C ASP A 112 8.55 24.05 18.22
N VAL A 113 9.67 24.07 17.48
CA VAL A 113 10.61 22.94 17.30
C VAL A 113 12.01 23.31 17.80
N ASP A 114 12.41 22.77 18.94
CA ASP A 114 13.71 23.07 19.57
C ASP A 114 14.86 22.28 18.99
N MET A 115 14.59 21.03 18.59
CA MET A 115 15.61 20.06 18.18
C MET A 115 15.15 19.25 16.97
N VAL A 116 16.13 18.82 16.17
CA VAL A 116 15.94 17.89 15.05
C VAL A 116 16.89 16.72 15.23
N ALA A 117 16.35 15.51 15.23
CA ALA A 117 17.13 14.28 15.18
C ALA A 117 17.40 13.91 13.71
N VAL A 118 18.68 13.87 13.33
CA VAL A 118 19.15 13.46 12.00
C VAL A 118 19.91 12.13 12.07
N GLY A 119 19.71 11.29 11.06
CA GLY A 119 20.18 9.91 11.02
C GLY A 119 19.34 8.94 11.87
N GLU A 120 20.00 7.92 12.41
CA GLU A 120 19.37 6.94 13.29
C GLU A 120 19.20 7.51 14.71
N ALA A 121 17.99 7.43 15.24
CA ALA A 121 17.58 8.20 16.42
C ALA A 121 17.76 7.44 17.73
N GLU A 122 17.90 6.11 17.74
CA GLU A 122 17.90 5.29 18.95
C GLU A 122 19.00 5.70 19.94
N LEU A 123 20.25 5.71 19.46
CA LEU A 123 21.39 6.11 20.29
C LEU A 123 21.45 7.63 20.51
N THR A 124 20.95 8.40 19.54
CA THR A 124 20.88 9.87 19.61
C THR A 124 19.95 10.33 20.72
N VAL A 125 18.73 9.80 20.76
CA VAL A 125 17.75 10.09 21.80
C VAL A 125 18.22 9.54 23.14
N ARG A 126 18.81 8.35 23.20
CA ARG A 126 19.39 7.80 24.44
C ARG A 126 20.44 8.71 25.05
N GLU A 127 21.35 9.24 24.24
CA GLU A 127 22.37 10.20 24.71
C GLU A 127 21.72 11.52 25.15
N LEU A 128 20.76 12.04 24.38
CA LEU A 128 20.03 13.28 24.70
C LEU A 128 19.31 13.19 26.04
N VAL A 129 18.55 12.12 26.30
CA VAL A 129 17.77 11.99 27.55
C VAL A 129 18.69 11.82 28.75
N ARG A 130 19.80 11.10 28.63
CA ARG A 130 20.79 10.95 29.71
C ARG A 130 21.49 12.27 30.03
N LYS A 131 21.91 13.01 28.99
CA LYS A 131 22.62 14.28 29.14
C LYS A 131 21.69 15.40 29.63
N GLY A 132 20.45 15.39 29.16
CA GLY A 132 19.46 16.39 29.49
C GLY A 132 19.65 17.72 28.75
N HIS A 133 20.50 17.81 27.73
CA HIS A 133 20.65 18.98 26.86
C HIS A 133 21.29 18.57 25.50
N PRO A 134 21.08 19.34 24.42
CA PRO A 134 21.45 18.90 23.06
C PRO A 134 22.92 19.11 22.70
N GLU A 135 23.63 20.04 23.33
CA GLU A 135 25.02 20.37 22.98
C GLU A 135 25.91 19.12 22.97
N GLY A 136 26.63 18.88 21.88
CA GLY A 136 27.55 17.75 21.72
C GLY A 136 26.89 16.38 21.54
N VAL A 137 25.55 16.30 21.53
CA VAL A 137 24.84 15.04 21.24
C VAL A 137 24.87 14.77 19.74
N ALA A 138 25.61 13.74 19.33
CA ALA A 138 25.76 13.41 17.91
C ALA A 138 24.40 13.05 17.28
N GLY A 139 24.12 13.64 16.11
CA GLY A 139 22.85 13.50 15.40
C GLY A 139 21.75 14.49 15.82
N VAL A 140 22.05 15.49 16.65
CA VAL A 140 21.10 16.56 17.03
C VAL A 140 21.46 17.89 16.38
N ILE A 141 20.47 18.54 15.80
CA ILE A 141 20.53 19.96 15.40
C ILE A 141 19.60 20.74 16.33
N TYR A 142 20.03 21.88 16.85
CA TYR A 142 19.27 22.67 17.83
C TYR A 142 19.56 24.17 17.69
N ARG A 143 18.87 25.03 18.45
CA ARG A 143 19.22 26.46 18.58
C ARG A 143 20.04 26.72 19.83
N ASP A 144 21.14 27.46 19.69
CA ASP A 144 21.86 27.98 20.85
C ASP A 144 21.07 29.11 21.55
N GLU A 145 21.61 29.60 22.67
CA GLU A 145 21.02 30.69 23.46
C GLU A 145 20.87 32.00 22.66
N ARG A 146 21.58 32.14 21.53
CA ARG A 146 21.51 33.30 20.63
C ARG A 146 20.51 33.08 19.48
N GLY A 147 19.79 31.95 19.47
CA GLY A 147 18.83 31.57 18.45
C GLY A 147 19.45 31.00 17.16
N LYS A 148 20.78 30.82 17.11
CA LYS A 148 21.47 30.31 15.93
C LYS A 148 21.37 28.79 15.87
N ALA A 149 21.11 28.25 14.68
CA ALA A 149 21.15 26.82 14.45
C ALA A 149 22.57 26.27 14.64
N VAL A 150 22.71 25.28 15.52
CA VAL A 150 23.93 24.52 15.78
C VAL A 150 23.71 23.08 15.32
N LYS A 151 24.60 22.60 14.45
CA LYS A 151 24.62 21.22 13.97
C LYS A 151 25.72 20.47 14.71
N ASN A 152 25.35 19.57 15.62
CA ASN A 152 26.33 18.64 16.17
C ASN A 152 26.84 17.68 15.07
N PRO A 153 27.98 17.02 15.28
CA PRO A 153 28.45 15.98 14.36
C PRO A 153 27.37 14.93 14.09
N ARG A 154 27.26 14.46 12.84
CA ARG A 154 26.35 13.37 12.49
C ARG A 154 26.75 12.10 13.23
N ARG A 155 25.77 11.36 13.74
CA ARG A 155 26.01 10.05 14.34
C ARG A 155 26.34 9.02 13.25
N PRO A 156 27.41 8.23 13.40
CA PRO A 156 27.66 7.10 12.51
C PRO A 156 26.53 6.07 12.56
N PHE A 157 26.22 5.46 11.43
CA PHE A 157 25.27 4.36 11.36
C PHE A 157 25.62 3.22 12.32
N VAL A 158 24.61 2.66 12.98
CA VAL A 158 24.75 1.47 13.83
C VAL A 158 25.25 0.31 12.97
N LYS A 159 26.47 -0.17 13.22
CA LYS A 159 27.08 -1.21 12.36
C LYS A 159 26.44 -2.57 12.57
N ASP A 160 26.32 -2.97 13.84
CA ASP A 160 25.67 -4.21 14.25
C ASP A 160 24.26 -3.88 14.77
N LEU A 161 23.26 -4.18 13.96
CA LEU A 161 21.85 -3.91 14.27
C LEU A 161 21.34 -4.74 15.46
N ASP A 162 21.98 -5.87 15.78
CA ASP A 162 21.57 -6.71 16.90
C ASP A 162 22.01 -6.15 18.25
N THR A 163 22.78 -5.06 18.26
CA THR A 163 23.06 -4.27 19.47
C THR A 163 21.88 -3.42 19.92
N LEU A 164 20.90 -3.19 19.02
CA LEU A 164 19.66 -2.51 19.36
C LEU A 164 18.71 -3.50 20.08
N PRO A 165 17.97 -3.03 21.10
CA PRO A 165 16.96 -3.85 21.74
C PRO A 165 15.81 -4.15 20.79
N PHE A 166 15.06 -5.22 21.09
CA PHE A 166 13.80 -5.46 20.39
C PHE A 166 12.82 -4.29 20.61
N PRO A 167 11.96 -4.00 19.63
CA PRO A 167 10.98 -2.90 19.73
C PRO A 167 10.09 -3.04 20.97
N ALA A 168 9.82 -1.92 21.64
CA ALA A 168 8.99 -1.87 22.83
C ALA A 168 7.48 -1.97 22.48
N ARG A 169 7.07 -3.07 21.83
CA ARG A 169 5.68 -3.31 21.41
C ARG A 169 4.67 -3.31 22.55
N HIS A 170 5.12 -3.58 23.77
CA HIS A 170 4.30 -3.50 24.99
C HIS A 170 3.83 -2.07 25.32
N LEU A 171 4.40 -1.03 24.70
CA LEU A 171 4.01 0.37 24.88
C LEU A 171 2.92 0.84 23.90
N ARG A 172 2.46 -0.03 22.99
CA ARG A 172 1.36 0.29 22.07
C ARG A 172 0.10 0.61 22.86
N ALA A 173 -0.57 1.71 22.53
CA ALA A 173 -1.74 2.16 23.26
C ALA A 173 -2.99 1.31 22.92
N GLY A 174 -3.59 0.66 23.91
CA GLY A 174 -4.91 0.00 23.83
C GLY A 174 -5.17 -0.76 22.53
N ASN A 175 -6.17 -0.32 21.78
CA ASN A 175 -6.60 -0.90 20.52
C ASN A 175 -5.53 -0.89 19.41
N GLU A 176 -4.31 -0.37 19.58
CA GLU A 176 -3.27 -0.59 18.56
C GLU A 176 -3.05 -2.08 18.30
N CYS A 177 -3.18 -2.97 19.29
CA CYS A 177 -3.21 -4.41 19.09
C CYS A 177 -4.61 -4.97 18.76
N GLU A 178 -5.73 -4.28 18.98
CA GLU A 178 -7.07 -4.80 18.60
C GLU A 178 -7.58 -4.28 17.24
N LEU A 179 -7.27 -3.03 16.90
CA LEU A 179 -7.59 -2.32 15.65
C LEU A 179 -6.59 -2.59 14.53
N SER A 180 -5.32 -2.92 14.83
CA SER A 180 -4.42 -3.39 13.76
C SER A 180 -4.81 -4.79 13.25
N LEU A 181 -5.68 -5.52 13.95
CA LEU A 181 -5.74 -6.98 13.86
C LEU A 181 -7.13 -7.61 13.62
N ARG A 182 -8.14 -6.86 13.10
CA ARG A 182 -9.40 -7.48 12.60
C ARG A 182 -9.99 -6.83 11.34
N ARG A 183 -9.19 -6.55 10.31
CA ARG A 183 -9.74 -6.59 8.94
C ARG A 183 -9.83 -8.07 8.57
N TRP A 184 -11.01 -8.66 8.75
CA TRP A 184 -11.33 -10.08 8.51
C TRP A 184 -10.77 -11.11 9.50
N GLY A 185 -10.31 -10.69 10.67
CA GLY A 185 -9.86 -11.63 11.72
C GLY A 185 -8.40 -12.09 11.60
N ILE A 186 -7.53 -11.27 11.01
CA ILE A 186 -6.08 -11.55 10.87
C ILE A 186 -5.29 -10.42 11.53
N HIS A 187 -4.29 -10.81 12.33
CA HIS A 187 -3.35 -9.91 12.98
C HIS A 187 -2.30 -9.38 11.97
N ARG A 188 -2.00 -8.09 11.92
CA ARG A 188 -0.94 -7.44 11.15
C ARG A 188 0.16 -6.78 12.01
N ASP A 189 1.42 -7.04 11.68
CA ASP A 189 2.57 -6.35 12.29
C ASP A 189 3.67 -6.06 11.25
N GLN A 190 4.79 -5.49 11.71
CA GLN A 190 5.96 -5.20 10.90
C GLN A 190 7.24 -5.61 11.63
N VAL A 191 8.22 -6.10 10.87
CA VAL A 191 9.59 -6.37 11.32
C VAL A 191 10.60 -5.86 10.30
N HIS A 192 11.85 -5.67 10.72
CA HIS A 192 12.97 -5.38 9.82
C HIS A 192 14.02 -6.47 9.94
N ALA A 193 14.42 -7.07 8.82
CA ALA A 193 15.59 -7.96 8.76
C ALA A 193 16.90 -7.18 8.52
N SER A 194 16.80 -5.95 8.05
CA SER A 194 17.89 -5.09 7.63
C SER A 194 17.47 -3.60 7.66
N ARG A 195 18.46 -2.71 7.55
CA ARG A 195 18.26 -1.27 7.38
C ARG A 195 19.02 -0.76 6.17
N GLY A 196 18.36 0.10 5.39
CA GLY A 196 18.90 0.73 4.19
C GLY A 196 18.77 -0.11 2.93
N CYS A 197 19.27 0.43 1.82
CA CYS A 197 19.33 -0.23 0.52
C CYS A 197 20.65 0.13 -0.16
N TRP A 198 21.26 -0.81 -0.87
CA TRP A 198 22.46 -0.54 -1.68
C TRP A 198 22.17 0.20 -2.99
N GLY A 199 20.90 0.32 -3.36
CA GLY A 199 20.46 1.02 -4.56
C GLY A 199 20.79 2.51 -4.54
N LYS A 200 20.93 3.10 -5.73
CA LYS A 200 21.26 4.52 -5.94
C LYS A 200 20.19 5.25 -6.76
N CYS A 201 18.93 4.85 -6.59
CA CYS A 201 17.83 5.38 -7.40
C CYS A 201 17.70 6.89 -7.17
N THR A 202 17.62 7.68 -8.24
CA THR A 202 17.71 9.16 -8.20
C THR A 202 16.55 9.82 -7.44
N PHE A 203 15.36 9.23 -7.50
CA PHE A 203 14.14 9.72 -6.86
C PHE A 203 13.93 9.20 -5.43
N CYS A 204 14.69 8.18 -5.01
CA CYS A 204 14.47 7.50 -3.75
C CYS A 204 15.17 8.24 -2.60
N CYS A 205 14.55 8.25 -1.41
CA CYS A 205 15.17 8.81 -0.20
C CYS A 205 16.18 7.85 0.45
N GLU A 206 16.14 6.54 0.16
CA GLU A 206 17.03 5.55 0.79
C GLU A 206 18.53 5.85 0.64
N PRO A 207 19.05 6.29 -0.52
CA PRO A 207 20.45 6.70 -0.65
C PRO A 207 20.84 7.81 0.34
N LEU A 208 19.95 8.79 0.56
CA LEU A 208 20.15 9.89 1.51
C LEU A 208 20.10 9.40 2.96
N MET A 209 19.19 8.48 3.27
CA MET A 209 18.96 7.97 4.63
C MET A 209 20.04 6.98 5.08
N SER A 210 20.47 6.10 4.18
CA SER A 210 21.34 4.95 4.51
C SER A 210 22.77 5.08 3.96
N GLY A 211 23.04 6.10 3.15
CA GLY A 211 24.30 6.25 2.44
C GLY A 211 24.52 5.16 1.39
N SER A 212 23.44 4.64 0.80
CA SER A 212 23.45 3.49 -0.13
C SER A 212 24.10 2.23 0.47
N ARG A 213 23.82 1.95 1.75
CA ARG A 213 24.34 0.79 2.45
C ARG A 213 23.19 0.02 3.08
N GLN A 214 23.26 -1.29 2.94
CA GLN A 214 22.33 -2.19 3.61
C GLN A 214 23.08 -2.95 4.71
N ARG A 215 22.50 -2.95 5.91
CA ARG A 215 23.04 -3.63 7.10
C ARG A 215 22.00 -4.64 7.56
N HIS A 216 22.43 -5.86 7.85
CA HIS A 216 21.52 -6.96 8.16
C HIS A 216 21.66 -7.40 9.61
N ARG A 217 20.55 -7.83 10.20
CA ARG A 217 20.51 -8.52 11.48
C ARG A 217 20.89 -9.98 11.30
N ARG A 218 21.28 -10.65 12.39
CA ARG A 218 21.39 -12.12 12.35
C ARG A 218 20.01 -12.74 12.10
N PRO A 219 19.88 -13.72 11.18
CA PRO A 219 18.63 -14.43 10.92
C PRO A 219 17.91 -14.90 12.20
N GLU A 220 18.67 -15.40 13.16
CA GLU A 220 18.16 -15.89 14.43
C GLU A 220 17.47 -14.78 15.24
N LYS A 221 18.02 -13.56 15.24
CA LYS A 221 17.42 -12.40 15.92
C LYS A 221 16.15 -11.92 15.21
N VAL A 222 16.09 -12.05 13.88
CA VAL A 222 14.88 -11.71 13.11
C VAL A 222 13.75 -12.67 13.45
N VAL A 223 14.00 -13.99 13.43
CA VAL A 223 12.98 -15.00 13.76
C VAL A 223 12.59 -14.95 15.25
N GLU A 224 13.52 -14.62 16.14
CA GLU A 224 13.21 -14.37 17.56
C GLU A 224 12.22 -13.20 17.73
N GLU A 225 12.37 -12.11 16.98
CA GLU A 225 11.40 -11.00 16.99
C GLU A 225 10.05 -11.41 16.40
N ILE A 226 10.04 -12.17 15.32
CA ILE A 226 8.81 -12.70 14.71
C ILE A 226 8.07 -13.59 15.73
N ARG A 227 8.80 -14.40 16.52
CA ARG A 227 8.21 -15.20 17.59
C ARG A 227 7.59 -14.32 18.68
N GLN A 228 8.21 -13.20 19.05
CA GLN A 228 7.63 -12.25 20.00
C GLN A 228 6.34 -11.62 19.47
N VAL A 229 6.30 -11.30 18.17
CA VAL A 229 5.08 -10.82 17.51
C VAL A 229 3.99 -11.89 17.52
N TYR A 230 4.35 -13.14 17.21
CA TYR A 230 3.40 -14.25 17.22
C TYR A 230 2.83 -14.52 18.62
N ASP A 231 3.68 -14.49 19.65
CA ASP A 231 3.26 -14.63 21.06
C ASP A 231 2.39 -13.43 21.50
N LEU A 232 2.74 -12.20 21.09
CA LEU A 232 1.93 -10.98 21.34
C LEU A 232 0.52 -11.11 20.76
N HIS A 233 0.39 -11.73 19.59
CA HIS A 233 -0.88 -11.96 18.91
C HIS A 233 -1.53 -13.28 19.31
N HIS A 234 -1.19 -13.81 20.49
CA HIS A 234 -1.76 -15.02 21.07
C HIS A 234 -1.67 -16.25 20.16
N ARG A 235 -0.65 -16.29 19.28
CA ARG A 235 -0.41 -17.35 18.29
C ARG A 235 -1.56 -17.56 17.32
N GLU A 236 -2.38 -16.54 17.11
CA GLU A 236 -3.41 -16.53 16.09
C GLU A 236 -2.83 -16.18 14.71
N ARG A 237 -3.57 -16.52 13.64
CA ARG A 237 -3.18 -16.25 12.26
C ARG A 237 -2.77 -14.78 12.09
N SER A 238 -1.54 -14.60 11.65
CA SER A 238 -0.92 -13.28 11.54
C SER A 238 -0.38 -13.02 10.14
N PHE A 239 -0.14 -11.76 9.85
CA PHE A 239 0.44 -11.26 8.61
C PHE A 239 1.52 -10.23 8.97
N ILE A 240 2.76 -10.46 8.56
CA ILE A 240 3.87 -9.58 8.91
C ILE A 240 4.48 -8.97 7.65
N LEU A 241 4.63 -7.65 7.66
CA LEU A 241 5.39 -6.94 6.64
C LEU A 241 6.87 -6.90 7.02
N PHE A 242 7.75 -7.37 6.14
CA PHE A 242 9.16 -7.00 6.17
C PHE A 242 9.30 -5.55 5.67
N GLY A 243 9.52 -4.62 6.59
CA GLY A 243 9.67 -3.19 6.30
C GLY A 243 10.98 -2.81 5.63
N ASP A 244 11.85 -3.78 5.35
CA ASP A 244 13.10 -3.64 4.62
C ASP A 244 12.88 -3.02 3.23
N PRO A 245 13.59 -1.94 2.85
CA PRO A 245 13.50 -1.40 1.48
C PRO A 245 13.88 -2.41 0.40
N HIS A 246 14.69 -3.42 0.76
CA HIS A 246 15.00 -4.56 -0.09
C HIS A 246 15.33 -5.80 0.76
N PHE A 247 14.34 -6.62 1.13
CA PHE A 247 14.54 -7.80 1.98
C PHE A 247 15.62 -8.77 1.44
N MET A 248 15.60 -9.01 0.13
CA MET A 248 16.52 -9.92 -0.55
C MET A 248 17.91 -9.31 -0.85
N GLY A 249 18.26 -8.18 -0.24
CA GLY A 249 19.53 -7.50 -0.48
C GLY A 249 20.77 -8.32 -0.13
N ALA A 250 20.62 -9.32 0.75
CA ALA A 250 21.60 -10.38 0.98
C ALA A 250 20.89 -11.74 0.85
N PRO A 251 20.87 -12.36 -0.35
CA PRO A 251 20.11 -13.58 -0.61
C PRO A 251 20.43 -14.71 0.36
N ARG A 252 21.69 -14.87 0.79
CA ARG A 252 22.09 -15.89 1.78
C ARG A 252 21.47 -15.69 3.16
N ILE A 253 21.27 -14.43 3.57
CA ILE A 253 20.63 -14.10 4.85
C ILE A 253 19.12 -14.34 4.73
N ALA A 254 18.50 -13.91 3.63
CA ALA A 254 17.10 -14.20 3.34
C ALA A 254 16.83 -15.72 3.32
N ASP A 255 17.70 -16.48 2.66
CA ASP A 255 17.65 -17.94 2.59
C ASP A 255 17.68 -18.59 3.99
N ARG A 256 18.62 -18.16 4.85
CA ARG A 256 18.70 -18.64 6.24
C ARG A 256 17.49 -18.24 7.10
N ILE A 257 16.94 -17.04 6.90
CA ILE A 257 15.68 -16.65 7.55
C ILE A 257 14.55 -17.60 7.12
N CYS A 258 14.48 -17.95 5.84
CA CYS A 258 13.45 -18.88 5.34
C CYS A 258 13.58 -20.27 5.97
N ASP A 259 14.80 -20.81 6.10
CA ASP A 259 15.01 -22.09 6.80
C ASP A 259 14.47 -22.03 8.23
N LEU A 260 14.80 -20.98 8.97
CA LEU A 260 14.36 -20.80 10.36
C LEU A 260 12.84 -20.58 10.47
N LEU A 261 12.20 -19.94 9.49
CA LEU A 261 10.75 -19.75 9.47
C LEU A 261 10.01 -21.07 9.17
N ILE A 262 10.54 -21.88 8.24
CA ILE A 262 10.01 -23.22 7.94
C ILE A 262 10.13 -24.11 9.17
N ASP A 263 11.30 -24.13 9.83
CA ASP A 263 11.54 -24.92 11.04
C ASP A 263 10.63 -24.50 12.20
N ALA A 264 10.26 -23.22 12.29
CA ALA A 264 9.42 -22.69 13.35
C ALA A 264 7.92 -22.99 13.18
N ASP A 265 7.47 -23.30 11.96
CA ASP A 265 6.09 -23.68 11.60
C ASP A 265 5.00 -22.81 12.27
N MET A 266 5.11 -21.48 12.10
CA MET A 266 4.16 -20.51 12.64
C MET A 266 3.07 -20.17 11.61
N ASP A 267 1.82 -20.01 12.06
CA ASP A 267 0.69 -19.57 11.20
C ASP A 267 0.79 -18.06 10.88
N ILE A 268 1.80 -17.71 10.07
CA ILE A 268 2.14 -16.35 9.69
C ILE A 268 2.39 -16.28 8.18
N GLU A 269 1.69 -15.38 7.52
CA GLU A 269 2.00 -14.97 6.15
C GLU A 269 2.85 -13.70 6.15
N PHE A 270 3.71 -13.56 5.15
CA PHE A 270 4.58 -12.41 5.04
C PHE A 270 4.45 -11.70 3.70
N THR A 271 4.67 -10.38 3.74
CA THR A 271 4.97 -9.57 2.56
C THR A 271 6.37 -8.99 2.66
N ALA A 272 7.08 -8.97 1.55
CA ALA A 272 8.40 -8.37 1.44
C ALA A 272 8.50 -7.39 0.28
N MET A 273 9.24 -6.30 0.48
CA MET A 273 9.70 -5.44 -0.61
C MET A 273 11.00 -6.01 -1.18
N VAL A 274 11.01 -6.23 -2.50
CA VAL A 274 12.15 -6.83 -3.20
C VAL A 274 12.41 -6.11 -4.53
N ARG A 275 13.60 -6.31 -5.09
CA ARG A 275 13.93 -5.83 -6.43
C ARG A 275 13.77 -6.97 -7.43
N ALA A 276 13.27 -6.64 -8.63
CA ALA A 276 13.04 -7.61 -9.70
C ALA A 276 14.33 -8.29 -10.16
N ASP A 277 15.41 -7.54 -10.35
CA ASP A 277 16.73 -8.07 -10.72
C ASP A 277 17.28 -9.07 -9.71
N THR A 278 17.00 -8.91 -8.42
CA THR A 278 17.42 -9.88 -7.40
C THR A 278 16.59 -11.15 -7.46
N ILE A 279 15.27 -11.07 -7.63
CA ILE A 279 14.42 -12.26 -7.79
C ILE A 279 14.83 -13.05 -9.04
N ALA A 280 15.02 -12.37 -10.18
CA ALA A 280 15.43 -13.00 -11.43
C ALA A 280 16.79 -13.73 -11.33
N ARG A 281 17.73 -13.19 -10.54
CA ARG A 281 19.05 -13.79 -10.34
C ARG A 281 19.08 -14.94 -9.33
N PHE A 282 18.14 -14.98 -8.38
CA PHE A 282 18.12 -15.96 -7.29
C PHE A 282 16.76 -16.68 -7.19
N PRO A 283 16.34 -17.41 -8.25
CA PRO A 283 15.02 -18.04 -8.31
C PRO A 283 14.81 -19.09 -7.20
N GLU A 284 15.86 -19.83 -6.82
CA GLU A 284 15.78 -20.85 -5.77
C GLU A 284 15.49 -20.25 -4.40
N THR A 285 16.14 -19.13 -4.06
CA THR A 285 15.84 -18.40 -2.82
C THR A 285 14.44 -17.81 -2.87
N ALA A 286 13.99 -17.28 -4.02
CA ALA A 286 12.62 -16.78 -4.17
C ALA A 286 11.57 -17.88 -3.97
N GLU A 287 11.81 -19.08 -4.51
CA GLU A 287 10.96 -20.26 -4.29
C GLU A 287 10.94 -20.67 -2.80
N LYS A 288 12.11 -20.70 -2.14
CA LYS A 288 12.19 -20.98 -0.70
C LYS A 288 11.43 -19.93 0.13
N MET A 289 11.52 -18.65 -0.23
CA MET A 289 10.77 -17.56 0.43
C MET A 289 9.27 -17.83 0.40
N VAL A 290 8.72 -18.26 -0.73
CA VAL A 290 7.30 -18.64 -0.81
C VAL A 290 6.98 -19.80 0.12
N ARG A 291 7.80 -20.86 0.13
CA ARG A 291 7.61 -22.01 1.04
C ARG A 291 7.65 -21.61 2.52
N ALA A 292 8.44 -20.60 2.86
CA ALA A 292 8.54 -20.03 4.20
C ALA A 292 7.39 -19.09 4.58
N GLY A 293 6.35 -18.98 3.75
CA GLY A 293 5.17 -18.13 4.02
C GLY A 293 5.30 -16.70 3.50
N ILE A 294 6.40 -16.32 2.83
CA ILE A 294 6.53 -15.02 2.16
C ILE A 294 5.78 -15.10 0.83
N ILE A 295 4.49 -14.78 0.88
CA ILE A 295 3.58 -14.92 -0.25
C ILE A 295 3.32 -13.60 -0.97
N GLY A 296 3.51 -12.45 -0.31
CA GLY A 296 3.28 -11.14 -0.88
C GLY A 296 4.58 -10.44 -1.27
N TYR A 297 4.63 -9.91 -2.50
CA TYR A 297 5.83 -9.25 -3.02
C TYR A 297 5.46 -7.87 -3.54
N CYS A 298 6.19 -6.86 -3.10
CA CYS A 298 6.13 -5.52 -3.65
C CYS A 298 7.44 -5.23 -4.40
N LEU A 299 7.37 -5.16 -5.73
CA LEU A 299 8.49 -4.89 -6.62
C LEU A 299 8.40 -3.46 -7.16
N GLY A 300 9.45 -2.66 -7.00
CA GLY A 300 9.52 -1.41 -7.77
C GLY A 300 9.99 -1.72 -9.20
N LEU A 301 9.07 -1.68 -10.15
CA LEU A 301 9.35 -1.89 -11.58
C LEU A 301 9.67 -0.58 -12.28
N GLU A 302 9.13 0.53 -11.78
CA GLU A 302 9.35 1.91 -12.22
C GLU A 302 8.88 2.24 -13.63
N SER A 303 9.34 1.56 -14.68
CA SER A 303 8.91 1.80 -16.06
C SER A 303 9.02 0.53 -16.93
N PRO A 304 8.14 0.36 -17.93
CA PRO A 304 8.33 -0.61 -19.01
C PRO A 304 9.42 -0.20 -20.01
N ALA A 305 9.80 1.09 -20.07
CA ALA A 305 10.73 1.61 -21.06
C ALA A 305 12.16 1.66 -20.50
N GLU A 306 13.11 1.07 -21.23
CA GLU A 306 14.52 1.01 -20.82
C GLU A 306 15.15 2.40 -20.64
N GLY A 307 14.76 3.37 -21.47
CA GLY A 307 15.22 4.76 -21.37
C GLY A 307 14.89 5.41 -20.01
N ASP A 308 13.70 5.15 -19.46
CA ASP A 308 13.31 5.67 -18.15
C ASP A 308 14.05 4.95 -17.02
N LEU A 309 14.20 3.62 -17.15
CA LEU A 309 14.95 2.82 -16.18
C LEU A 309 16.40 3.30 -16.07
N GLY A 310 17.03 3.69 -17.19
CA GLY A 310 18.35 4.31 -17.22
C GLY A 310 18.41 5.62 -16.42
N LYS A 311 17.43 6.52 -16.60
CA LYS A 311 17.36 7.81 -15.89
C LYS A 311 17.19 7.65 -14.38
N THR A 312 16.45 6.63 -13.94
CA THR A 312 16.24 6.39 -12.50
C THR A 312 17.47 5.84 -11.79
N LYS A 313 18.49 5.35 -12.52
CA LYS A 313 19.67 4.64 -11.98
C LYS A 313 19.32 3.44 -11.09
N LYS A 314 18.12 2.86 -11.25
CA LYS A 314 17.72 1.70 -10.45
C LYS A 314 18.49 0.45 -10.85
N GLY A 315 18.95 0.35 -12.10
CA GLY A 315 19.72 -0.78 -12.61
C GLY A 315 18.89 -2.05 -12.78
N ILE A 316 17.64 -1.91 -13.21
CA ILE A 316 16.73 -3.01 -13.58
C ILE A 316 16.41 -2.91 -15.07
N THR A 317 16.06 -4.02 -15.70
CA THR A 317 15.64 -4.09 -17.11
C THR A 317 14.24 -4.70 -17.23
N PRO A 318 13.50 -4.45 -18.33
CA PRO A 318 12.20 -5.09 -18.56
C PRO A 318 12.27 -6.62 -18.54
N GLU A 319 13.37 -7.22 -19.01
CA GLU A 319 13.59 -8.67 -18.99
C GLU A 319 13.68 -9.20 -17.56
N ALA A 320 14.40 -8.49 -16.68
CA ALA A 320 14.48 -8.84 -15.28
C ALA A 320 13.12 -8.70 -14.56
N GLN A 321 12.30 -7.71 -14.96
CA GLN A 321 10.93 -7.57 -14.46
C GLN A 321 10.08 -8.77 -14.88
N HIS A 322 10.09 -9.13 -16.17
CA HIS A 322 9.36 -10.27 -16.70
C HIS A 322 9.75 -11.58 -16.00
N GLU A 323 11.05 -11.83 -15.89
CA GLU A 323 11.57 -13.04 -15.26
C GLU A 323 11.20 -13.11 -13.77
N ALA A 324 11.31 -12.00 -13.04
CA ALA A 324 10.94 -11.95 -11.63
C ALA A 324 9.47 -12.28 -11.41
N ILE A 325 8.56 -11.67 -12.19
CA ILE A 325 7.13 -11.93 -12.06
C ILE A 325 6.80 -13.36 -12.47
N ARG A 326 7.45 -13.90 -13.52
CA ARG A 326 7.30 -15.29 -13.94
C ARG A 326 7.68 -16.27 -12.81
N ILE A 327 8.83 -16.06 -12.15
CA ILE A 327 9.29 -16.87 -11.02
C ILE A 327 8.28 -16.81 -9.86
N LEU A 328 7.82 -15.62 -9.47
CA LEU A 328 6.87 -15.47 -8.37
C LEU A 328 5.54 -16.17 -8.67
N ARG A 329 5.03 -16.00 -9.90
CA ARG A 329 3.77 -16.60 -10.34
C ARG A 329 3.83 -18.12 -10.41
N ARG A 330 4.93 -18.70 -10.92
CA ARG A 330 5.09 -20.17 -10.96
C ARG A 330 4.99 -20.79 -9.57
N ASN A 331 5.40 -20.03 -8.54
CA ASN A 331 5.36 -20.43 -7.15
C ASN A 331 4.07 -19.97 -6.44
N HIS A 332 3.04 -19.51 -7.15
CA HIS A 332 1.76 -19.07 -6.57
C HIS A 332 1.83 -17.86 -5.62
N ALA A 333 2.92 -17.09 -5.70
CA ALA A 333 3.07 -15.85 -4.95
C ALA A 333 2.22 -14.72 -5.54
N VAL A 334 1.83 -13.79 -4.67
CA VAL A 334 1.18 -12.52 -5.02
C VAL A 334 2.25 -11.53 -5.46
N ALA A 335 2.49 -11.48 -6.76
CA ALA A 335 3.35 -10.46 -7.35
C ALA A 335 2.60 -9.14 -7.47
N GLY A 336 3.06 -8.13 -6.74
CA GLY A 336 2.62 -6.76 -6.85
C GLY A 336 3.78 -5.78 -7.01
N GLY A 337 3.49 -4.51 -7.30
CA GLY A 337 4.58 -3.56 -7.51
C GLY A 337 4.18 -2.13 -7.77
N THR A 338 5.19 -1.29 -7.92
CA THR A 338 5.06 0.14 -8.14
C THR A 338 5.72 0.55 -9.45
N PHE A 339 5.11 1.53 -10.11
CA PHE A 339 5.68 2.25 -11.24
C PHE A 339 6.01 3.68 -10.84
N VAL A 340 6.70 4.43 -11.71
CA VAL A 340 6.96 5.86 -11.57
C VAL A 340 6.38 6.54 -12.81
N CYS A 341 5.16 7.03 -12.68
CA CYS A 341 4.45 7.67 -13.76
C CYS A 341 4.74 9.18 -13.83
N GLY A 342 4.54 9.80 -14.98
CA GLY A 342 4.69 11.25 -15.13
C GLY A 342 6.10 11.82 -14.87
N LEU A 343 7.18 11.08 -15.18
CA LEU A 343 8.49 11.71 -15.40
C LEU A 343 8.35 12.82 -16.46
N SER A 344 9.13 13.89 -16.40
CA SER A 344 8.89 15.14 -17.15
C SER A 344 8.57 15.00 -18.65
N ALA A 345 9.10 13.95 -19.29
CA ALA A 345 8.97 13.67 -20.72
C ALA A 345 7.85 12.68 -21.08
N HIS A 346 7.14 12.08 -20.11
CA HIS A 346 6.11 11.08 -20.39
C HIS A 346 4.89 11.71 -21.09
N SER A 347 4.55 11.19 -22.26
CA SER A 347 3.27 11.48 -22.92
C SER A 347 2.10 10.78 -22.24
N GLU A 348 0.87 11.25 -22.49
CA GLU A 348 -0.32 10.53 -22.01
C GLU A 348 -0.40 9.10 -22.51
N ARG A 349 0.07 8.85 -23.74
CA ARG A 349 0.08 7.53 -24.36
C ARG A 349 0.98 6.60 -23.57
N GLU A 350 2.19 7.03 -23.22
CA GLU A 350 3.11 6.24 -22.41
C GLU A 350 2.53 5.95 -21.03
N ILE A 351 1.95 6.95 -20.35
CA ILE A 351 1.31 6.76 -19.04
C ILE A 351 0.20 5.69 -19.11
N ARG A 352 -0.61 5.69 -20.16
CA ARG A 352 -1.66 4.66 -20.35
C ARG A 352 -1.13 3.25 -20.61
N MET A 353 0.14 3.08 -20.98
CA MET A 353 0.73 1.76 -21.23
C MET A 353 1.14 1.04 -19.95
N PHE A 354 1.39 1.75 -18.85
CA PHE A 354 1.79 1.17 -17.56
C PHE A 354 0.82 0.09 -17.04
N PRO A 355 -0.51 0.33 -16.94
CA PRO A 355 -1.45 -0.69 -16.48
C PRO A 355 -1.52 -1.89 -17.42
N GLU A 356 -1.43 -1.68 -18.74
CA GLU A 356 -1.43 -2.77 -19.71
C GLU A 356 -0.17 -3.64 -19.58
N TYR A 357 0.99 -3.01 -19.37
CA TYR A 357 2.23 -3.71 -19.12
C TYR A 357 2.16 -4.53 -17.83
N ALA A 358 1.68 -3.94 -16.73
CA ALA A 358 1.51 -4.63 -15.45
C ALA A 358 0.58 -5.86 -15.57
N ARG A 359 -0.51 -5.72 -16.32
CA ARG A 359 -1.45 -6.82 -16.61
C ARG A 359 -0.80 -7.92 -17.42
N ARG A 360 -0.03 -7.57 -18.46
CA ARG A 360 0.71 -8.54 -19.30
C ARG A 360 1.75 -9.32 -18.51
N LEU A 361 2.44 -8.68 -17.56
CA LEU A 361 3.33 -9.38 -16.63
C LEU A 361 2.60 -10.40 -15.75
N GLY A 362 1.28 -10.28 -15.60
CA GLY A 362 0.48 -11.10 -14.70
C GLY A 362 0.52 -10.60 -13.26
N MET A 363 0.70 -9.30 -13.05
CA MET A 363 0.59 -8.71 -11.71
C MET A 363 -0.88 -8.69 -11.28
N ILE A 364 -1.13 -8.92 -10.00
CA ILE A 364 -2.47 -8.81 -9.42
C ILE A 364 -2.64 -7.56 -8.54
N ASN A 365 -1.54 -6.91 -8.14
CA ASN A 365 -1.56 -5.63 -7.44
C ASN A 365 -0.56 -4.67 -8.09
N ALA A 366 -0.95 -3.44 -8.38
CA ALA A 366 -0.03 -2.43 -8.91
C ALA A 366 -0.40 -1.03 -8.39
N ALA A 367 0.61 -0.21 -8.17
CA ALA A 367 0.45 1.21 -7.91
C ALA A 367 1.09 2.02 -9.04
N PHE A 368 0.44 3.12 -9.40
CA PHE A 368 0.88 4.04 -10.46
C PHE A 368 1.07 5.45 -9.86
N PRO A 369 2.01 5.63 -8.91
CA PRO A 369 2.28 6.95 -8.35
C PRO A 369 2.88 7.90 -9.38
N VAL A 370 2.64 9.20 -9.19
CA VAL A 370 3.39 10.23 -9.92
C VAL A 370 4.82 10.27 -9.38
N ALA A 371 5.78 10.57 -10.26
CA ALA A 371 7.13 10.88 -9.86
C ALA A 371 7.10 12.04 -8.84
N THR A 372 7.62 11.81 -7.64
CA THR A 372 7.69 12.83 -6.60
C THR A 372 9.15 13.12 -6.29
N PRO A 373 9.64 14.34 -6.58
CA PRO A 373 10.98 14.75 -6.18
C PRO A 373 11.00 14.99 -4.67
N HIS A 374 11.29 13.98 -3.85
CA HIS A 374 11.44 14.20 -2.42
C HIS A 374 12.64 15.12 -2.12
N PHE A 375 12.51 16.04 -1.17
CA PHE A 375 13.55 17.02 -0.84
C PHE A 375 14.92 16.37 -0.64
N ALA A 376 15.97 17.02 -1.14
CA ALA A 376 17.37 16.59 -1.10
C ALA A 376 17.72 15.28 -1.85
N THR A 377 16.78 14.66 -2.56
CA THR A 377 17.11 13.60 -3.54
C THR A 377 17.83 14.18 -4.76
N GLU A 378 18.53 13.32 -5.51
CA GLU A 378 19.16 13.73 -6.77
C GLU A 378 18.11 14.31 -7.73
N PHE A 379 16.96 13.64 -7.86
CA PHE A 379 15.86 14.10 -8.70
C PHE A 379 15.32 15.48 -8.27
N TRP A 380 15.17 15.74 -6.97
CA TRP A 380 14.75 17.07 -6.49
C TRP A 380 15.80 18.14 -6.76
N ASN A 381 17.08 17.86 -6.50
CA ASN A 381 18.16 18.82 -6.72
C ASN A 381 18.28 19.22 -8.20
N GLU A 382 18.14 18.26 -9.12
CA GLU A 382 18.16 18.49 -10.56
C GLU A 382 17.00 19.39 -11.01
N LEU A 383 15.78 19.11 -10.56
CA LEU A 383 14.60 19.93 -10.89
C LEU A 383 14.67 21.32 -10.25
N ALA A 384 15.14 21.42 -9.01
CA ALA A 384 15.31 22.69 -8.30
C ALA A 384 16.35 23.59 -8.98
N ALA A 385 17.47 23.03 -9.43
CA ALA A 385 18.50 23.76 -10.17
C ALA A 385 17.99 24.34 -11.50
N GLN A 386 16.97 23.71 -12.09
CA GLN A 386 16.30 24.16 -13.31
C GLN A 386 15.10 25.09 -13.05
N GLY A 387 14.75 25.35 -11.78
CA GLY A 387 13.56 26.13 -11.43
C GLY A 387 12.24 25.44 -11.78
N LEU A 388 12.22 24.11 -11.78
CA LEU A 388 11.05 23.30 -12.19
C LEU A 388 10.19 22.82 -11.02
N ILE A 389 10.58 23.06 -9.76
CA ILE A 389 9.71 22.78 -8.60
C ILE A 389 8.61 23.85 -8.55
N GLU A 390 7.35 23.44 -8.76
CA GLU A 390 6.19 24.34 -8.83
C GLU A 390 5.43 24.41 -7.50
N ASP A 391 5.55 23.37 -6.68
CA ASP A 391 4.82 23.25 -5.43
C ASP A 391 5.74 22.85 -4.27
N GLN A 392 5.67 23.61 -3.17
CA GLN A 392 6.42 23.39 -1.94
C GLN A 392 5.51 23.10 -0.75
N ASN A 393 4.21 22.87 -0.98
CA ASN A 393 3.33 22.28 0.01
C ASN A 393 3.72 20.82 0.20
N TRP A 394 4.34 20.50 1.34
CA TRP A 394 4.84 19.15 1.63
C TRP A 394 3.73 18.09 1.73
N GLU A 395 2.47 18.48 1.95
CA GLU A 395 1.31 17.57 1.91
C GLU A 395 1.07 16.98 0.52
N HIS A 396 1.50 17.67 -0.53
CA HIS A 396 1.39 17.22 -1.92
C HIS A 396 2.56 16.30 -2.34
N TYR A 397 3.55 16.05 -1.47
CA TYR A 397 4.65 15.12 -1.74
C TYR A 397 4.24 13.67 -1.38
N ASP A 398 3.03 13.29 -1.80
CA ASP A 398 2.31 12.07 -1.43
C ASP A 398 2.28 11.01 -2.54
N GLN A 399 3.03 11.25 -3.63
CA GLN A 399 3.06 10.38 -4.81
C GLN A 399 1.74 10.31 -5.59
N MET A 400 0.84 11.26 -5.35
CA MET A 400 -0.42 11.40 -6.08
C MET A 400 -0.56 12.79 -6.71
N HIS A 401 -0.04 13.83 -6.06
CA HIS A 401 -0.02 15.19 -6.58
C HIS A 401 1.29 15.50 -7.30
N ARG A 402 1.17 16.16 -8.46
CA ARG A 402 2.34 16.59 -9.22
C ARG A 402 2.86 17.92 -8.66
N VAL A 403 4.09 17.91 -8.15
CA VAL A 403 4.73 19.07 -7.49
C VAL A 403 5.81 19.79 -8.31
N PHE A 404 6.04 19.34 -9.55
CA PHE A 404 7.03 19.93 -10.46
C PHE A 404 6.45 20.13 -11.86
N ARG A 405 7.10 20.96 -12.67
CA ARG A 405 6.70 21.29 -14.03
C ARG A 405 6.91 20.09 -14.96
N HIS A 406 5.83 19.67 -15.60
CA HIS A 406 5.84 18.70 -16.68
C HIS A 406 5.88 19.41 -18.03
N GLU A 407 6.50 18.80 -19.06
CA GLU A 407 6.67 19.44 -20.38
C GLU A 407 5.34 19.72 -21.08
N SER A 408 4.39 18.77 -20.99
CA SER A 408 3.14 18.80 -21.77
C SER A 408 1.84 18.62 -20.97
N LEU A 409 1.91 18.24 -19.68
CA LEU A 409 0.73 17.92 -18.88
C LEU A 409 0.45 19.03 -17.88
N THR A 410 -0.82 19.18 -17.49
CA THR A 410 -1.21 19.98 -16.31
C THR A 410 -1.22 19.10 -15.05
N PRO A 411 -1.18 19.66 -13.84
CA PRO A 411 -1.30 18.87 -12.61
C PRO A 411 -2.59 18.04 -12.60
N GLN A 412 -3.73 18.67 -12.90
CA GLN A 412 -5.02 18.01 -12.99
C GLN A 412 -4.99 16.85 -13.99
N ARG A 413 -4.42 17.06 -15.18
CA ARG A 413 -4.39 16.01 -16.20
C ARG A 413 -3.51 14.83 -15.77
N SER A 414 -2.42 15.12 -15.06
CA SER A 414 -1.56 14.09 -14.48
C SER A 414 -2.35 13.23 -13.50
N GLU A 415 -3.05 13.84 -12.53
CA GLU A 415 -3.90 13.15 -11.55
C GLU A 415 -4.99 12.28 -12.22
N GLU A 416 -5.65 12.81 -13.27
CA GLU A 416 -6.65 12.07 -14.05
C GLU A 416 -6.05 10.84 -14.72
N LEU A 417 -4.87 10.95 -15.33
CA LEU A 417 -4.22 9.81 -16.00
C LEU A 417 -3.82 8.72 -15.03
N LEU A 418 -3.36 9.06 -13.83
CA LEU A 418 -3.02 8.06 -12.79
C LEU A 418 -4.27 7.35 -12.28
N THR A 419 -5.35 8.11 -12.09
CA THR A 419 -6.68 7.56 -11.77
C THR A 419 -7.19 6.63 -12.88
N GLU A 420 -7.01 7.02 -14.14
CA GLU A 420 -7.31 6.20 -15.31
C GLU A 420 -6.49 4.90 -15.30
N CYS A 421 -5.19 4.98 -14.96
CA CYS A 421 -4.32 3.81 -14.84
C CYS A 421 -4.80 2.83 -13.75
N LEU A 422 -5.19 3.35 -12.59
CA LEU A 422 -5.80 2.53 -11.53
C LEU A 422 -7.07 1.84 -12.01
N GLY A 423 -7.95 2.56 -12.72
CA GLY A 423 -9.17 1.99 -13.31
C GLY A 423 -8.88 0.89 -14.32
N ARG A 424 -7.93 1.13 -15.23
CA ARG A 424 -7.51 0.15 -16.26
C ARG A 424 -6.89 -1.11 -15.65
N PHE A 425 -6.09 -0.94 -14.59
CA PHE A 425 -5.44 -2.07 -13.93
C PHE A 425 -6.44 -2.86 -13.07
N TYR A 426 -7.13 -2.21 -12.12
CA TYR A 426 -8.09 -2.83 -11.22
C TYR A 426 -9.46 -3.04 -11.88
N ALA A 427 -9.44 -3.60 -13.08
CA ALA A 427 -10.62 -4.13 -13.75
C ALA A 427 -11.04 -5.47 -13.11
N LEU A 428 -12.24 -5.91 -13.50
CA LEU A 428 -12.94 -7.02 -12.87
C LEU A 428 -12.24 -8.38 -13.05
N ASP A 429 -11.47 -8.53 -14.12
CA ASP A 429 -10.73 -9.74 -14.39
C ASP A 429 -9.49 -9.90 -13.50
N ILE A 430 -8.80 -8.81 -13.13
CA ILE A 430 -7.71 -8.84 -12.14
C ILE A 430 -8.26 -9.20 -10.75
N PHE A 431 -9.47 -8.77 -10.44
CA PHE A 431 -10.15 -9.19 -9.23
C PHE A 431 -10.41 -10.71 -9.21
N LEU A 432 -10.80 -11.30 -10.34
CA LEU A 432 -10.96 -12.75 -10.47
C LEU A 432 -9.62 -13.49 -10.36
N ASP A 433 -8.54 -12.93 -10.89
CA ASP A 433 -7.20 -13.50 -10.78
C ASP A 433 -6.72 -13.55 -9.32
N ASP A 434 -6.94 -12.48 -8.54
CA ASP A 434 -6.64 -12.46 -7.10
C ASP A 434 -7.47 -13.51 -6.35
N MET A 435 -8.75 -13.67 -6.71
CA MET A 435 -9.59 -14.74 -6.16
C MET A 435 -9.06 -16.14 -6.47
N ILE A 436 -8.63 -16.41 -7.70
CA ILE A 436 -8.03 -17.70 -8.08
C ILE A 436 -6.75 -17.93 -7.29
N ALA A 437 -5.89 -16.92 -7.19
CA ALA A 437 -4.64 -17.03 -6.44
C ALA A 437 -4.91 -17.39 -4.97
N ARG A 438 -5.95 -16.80 -4.37
CA ARG A 438 -6.41 -17.16 -3.01
C ARG A 438 -7.05 -18.54 -2.95
N GLN A 439 -7.83 -18.95 -3.95
CA GLN A 439 -8.42 -20.28 -4.04
C GLN A 439 -7.35 -21.39 -4.02
N GLY A 440 -6.26 -21.17 -4.76
CA GLY A 440 -5.11 -22.07 -4.76
C GLY A 440 -4.44 -22.18 -3.39
N ARG A 441 -4.28 -21.06 -2.68
CA ARG A 441 -3.60 -21.02 -1.37
C ARG A 441 -4.46 -21.48 -0.19
N GLU A 442 -5.72 -21.05 -0.13
CA GLU A 442 -6.56 -21.17 1.09
C GLU A 442 -7.65 -22.25 0.98
N ALA A 443 -8.11 -22.59 -0.22
CA ALA A 443 -9.29 -23.44 -0.41
C ALA A 443 -8.98 -24.88 -0.87
N GLY A 444 -7.71 -25.20 -1.13
CA GLY A 444 -7.31 -26.50 -1.71
C GLY A 444 -8.00 -26.77 -3.05
N GLY A 445 -8.20 -25.71 -3.86
CA GLY A 445 -8.90 -25.80 -5.14
C GLY A 445 -10.43 -25.75 -5.09
N ARG A 446 -11.08 -25.76 -3.92
CA ARG A 446 -12.55 -25.66 -3.81
C ARG A 446 -13.07 -24.29 -4.26
N LYS A 447 -14.27 -24.26 -4.86
CA LYS A 447 -14.92 -22.99 -5.28
C LYS A 447 -15.12 -22.06 -4.09
N ILE A 448 -14.88 -20.77 -4.29
CA ILE A 448 -15.15 -19.74 -3.30
C ILE A 448 -16.66 -19.58 -3.17
N SER A 449 -17.19 -19.63 -1.95
CA SER A 449 -18.62 -19.38 -1.75
C SER A 449 -19.03 -18.01 -2.34
N PHE A 450 -20.22 -17.89 -2.91
CA PHE A 450 -20.71 -16.60 -3.41
C PHE A 450 -20.57 -15.45 -2.39
N ARG A 451 -20.82 -15.75 -1.11
CA ARG A 451 -20.64 -14.82 0.00
C ARG A 451 -19.18 -14.36 0.16
N GLY A 452 -18.23 -15.29 0.07
CA GLY A 452 -16.81 -15.00 0.11
C GLY A 452 -16.39 -14.13 -1.08
N ALA A 453 -16.87 -14.45 -2.28
CA ALA A 453 -16.62 -13.69 -3.51
C ALA A 453 -17.12 -12.23 -3.39
N VAL A 454 -18.36 -12.04 -2.93
CA VAL A 454 -18.93 -10.70 -2.71
C VAL A 454 -18.17 -9.94 -1.62
N GLY A 455 -17.82 -10.61 -0.52
CA GLY A 455 -17.01 -10.02 0.55
C GLY A 455 -15.65 -9.51 0.06
N HIS A 456 -14.97 -10.32 -0.74
CA HIS A 456 -13.69 -9.98 -1.36
C HIS A 456 -13.83 -8.81 -2.34
N PHE A 457 -14.89 -8.79 -3.15
CA PHE A 457 -15.16 -7.68 -4.07
C PHE A 457 -15.36 -6.37 -3.32
N LEU A 458 -16.15 -6.40 -2.25
CA LEU A 458 -16.37 -5.23 -1.41
C LEU A 458 -15.09 -4.78 -0.69
N GLU A 459 -14.21 -5.69 -0.29
CA GLU A 459 -12.90 -5.36 0.25
C GLU A 459 -12.06 -4.58 -0.76
N ARG A 460 -11.95 -5.12 -1.97
CA ARG A 460 -11.20 -4.52 -3.07
C ARG A 460 -11.73 -3.14 -3.42
N MET A 461 -13.06 -3.00 -3.51
CA MET A 461 -13.72 -1.71 -3.77
C MET A 461 -13.50 -0.72 -2.62
N THR A 462 -13.44 -1.19 -1.37
CA THR A 462 -13.12 -0.34 -0.23
C THR A 462 -11.67 0.11 -0.29
N PHE A 463 -10.72 -0.77 -0.61
CA PHE A 463 -9.31 -0.41 -0.81
C PHE A 463 -9.15 0.61 -1.95
N ILE A 464 -9.78 0.37 -3.10
CA ILE A 464 -9.77 1.30 -4.25
C ILE A 464 -10.38 2.64 -3.86
N ARG A 465 -11.51 2.64 -3.13
CA ARG A 465 -12.14 3.86 -2.63
C ARG A 465 -11.23 4.56 -1.62
N GLU A 466 -10.60 3.86 -0.70
CA GLU A 466 -9.67 4.42 0.29
C GLU A 466 -8.49 5.09 -0.43
N ALA A 467 -7.84 4.37 -1.35
CA ALA A 467 -6.76 4.88 -2.20
C ALA A 467 -7.20 6.05 -3.11
N GLY A 468 -8.44 6.06 -3.58
CA GLY A 468 -9.02 7.13 -4.41
C GLY A 468 -9.61 8.31 -3.61
N SER A 469 -9.93 8.12 -2.33
CA SER A 469 -10.60 9.14 -1.50
C SER A 469 -9.68 10.22 -0.98
N GLU A 470 -8.36 10.01 -1.08
CA GLU A 470 -7.34 10.99 -0.70
C GLU A 470 -7.20 12.12 -1.74
N TYR A 471 -7.81 11.99 -2.92
CA TYR A 471 -7.74 12.98 -4.01
C TYR A 471 -8.65 14.22 -3.84
N GLU A 472 -9.49 14.34 -2.78
CA GLU A 472 -10.79 15.03 -3.00
C GLU A 472 -11.33 16.03 -1.95
N THR A 473 -11.58 17.24 -2.47
CA THR A 473 -12.80 18.03 -2.25
C THR A 473 -13.99 17.40 -3.03
N HIS A 474 -15.23 17.69 -2.62
CA HIS A 474 -16.45 17.00 -3.12
C HIS A 474 -16.65 17.06 -4.67
N GLU A 475 -16.16 18.09 -5.36
CA GLU A 475 -16.23 18.21 -6.82
C GLU A 475 -15.19 17.35 -7.55
N LYS A 476 -13.97 17.23 -7.00
CA LYS A 476 -12.95 16.28 -7.51
C LYS A 476 -13.49 14.85 -7.40
N GLY A 477 -14.20 14.59 -6.30
CA GLY A 477 -15.20 13.53 -6.05
C GLY A 477 -15.67 12.69 -7.23
N ALA A 478 -16.78 13.20 -7.76
CA ALA A 478 -17.50 12.52 -8.81
C ALA A 478 -16.69 12.48 -10.11
N ARG A 479 -15.75 13.42 -10.32
CA ARG A 479 -14.89 13.47 -11.49
C ARG A 479 -13.88 12.32 -11.50
N MET A 480 -13.09 12.14 -10.43
CA MET A 480 -12.11 11.05 -10.36
C MET A 480 -12.80 9.68 -10.34
N ALA A 481 -13.93 9.56 -9.64
CA ALA A 481 -14.74 8.35 -9.70
C ALA A 481 -15.20 8.02 -11.13
N ARG A 482 -15.61 9.02 -11.93
CA ARG A 482 -15.93 8.81 -13.35
C ARG A 482 -14.71 8.36 -14.15
N VAL A 483 -13.57 9.02 -13.97
CA VAL A 483 -12.31 8.68 -14.66
C VAL A 483 -11.90 7.24 -14.35
N PHE A 484 -11.94 6.85 -13.08
CA PHE A 484 -11.65 5.49 -12.63
C PHE A 484 -12.58 4.46 -13.29
N LEU A 485 -13.90 4.68 -13.21
CA LEU A 485 -14.89 3.76 -13.76
C LEU A 485 -14.84 3.67 -15.29
N ARG A 486 -14.51 4.76 -15.98
CA ARG A 486 -14.24 4.74 -17.44
C ARG A 486 -12.99 3.92 -17.75
N GLY A 487 -11.96 4.01 -16.93
CA GLY A 487 -10.74 3.20 -17.07
C GLY A 487 -11.01 1.70 -17.00
N GLN A 488 -12.06 1.26 -16.29
CA GLN A 488 -12.43 -0.15 -16.19
C GLN A 488 -13.08 -0.73 -17.45
N VAL A 489 -13.51 0.11 -18.40
CA VAL A 489 -14.01 -0.35 -19.70
C VAL A 489 -12.84 -0.97 -20.46
N ASN A 490 -12.84 -2.30 -20.57
CA ASN A 490 -11.73 -3.04 -21.15
C ASN A 490 -12.25 -4.19 -22.02
N PRO A 491 -11.94 -4.20 -23.34
CA PRO A 491 -12.42 -5.22 -24.28
C PRO A 491 -11.92 -6.63 -23.96
N HIS A 492 -10.84 -6.77 -23.19
CA HIS A 492 -10.30 -8.07 -22.77
C HIS A 492 -11.09 -8.72 -21.62
N THR A 493 -11.88 -7.95 -20.86
CA THR A 493 -12.64 -8.46 -19.70
C THR A 493 -13.59 -9.57 -20.12
N ARG A 494 -14.36 -9.34 -21.19
CA ARG A 494 -15.30 -10.33 -21.72
C ARG A 494 -14.61 -11.62 -22.15
N VAL A 495 -13.64 -11.52 -23.05
CA VAL A 495 -12.90 -12.68 -23.59
C VAL A 495 -12.32 -13.52 -22.44
N ARG A 496 -11.80 -12.84 -21.42
CA ARG A 496 -11.21 -13.48 -20.26
C ARG A 496 -12.25 -14.17 -19.38
N THR A 497 -13.35 -13.52 -19.05
CA THR A 497 -14.40 -14.11 -18.21
C THR A 497 -15.15 -15.24 -18.92
N GLU A 498 -15.29 -15.16 -20.26
CA GLU A 498 -15.79 -16.25 -21.11
C GLU A 498 -14.91 -17.49 -21.01
N ARG A 499 -13.60 -17.34 -21.18
CA ARG A 499 -12.64 -18.44 -21.10
C ARG A 499 -12.55 -19.04 -19.70
N MET A 500 -12.58 -18.21 -18.66
CA MET A 500 -12.45 -18.66 -17.27
C MET A 500 -13.72 -19.36 -16.77
N GLY A 501 -14.90 -18.83 -17.13
CA GLY A 501 -16.17 -19.24 -16.56
C GLY A 501 -16.24 -18.96 -15.06
N ILE A 502 -16.81 -17.82 -14.65
CA ILE A 502 -16.83 -17.38 -13.23
C ILE A 502 -17.42 -18.43 -12.29
N HIS A 503 -18.38 -19.22 -12.78
CA HIS A 503 -19.01 -20.34 -12.08
C HIS A 503 -18.05 -21.50 -11.73
N ASN A 504 -16.84 -21.54 -12.30
CA ASN A 504 -15.78 -22.47 -11.95
C ASN A 504 -14.96 -22.01 -10.74
N ILE A 505 -14.99 -20.71 -10.44
CA ILE A 505 -14.23 -20.08 -9.35
C ILE A 505 -15.16 -19.81 -8.16
N VAL A 506 -16.38 -19.36 -8.44
CA VAL A 506 -17.38 -18.98 -7.45
C VAL A 506 -18.50 -20.02 -7.45
N ASP A 507 -18.87 -20.50 -6.27
CA ASP A 507 -20.06 -21.34 -6.10
C ASP A 507 -21.32 -20.50 -6.30
N LEU A 508 -21.94 -20.68 -7.47
CA LEU A 508 -23.16 -20.01 -7.90
C LEU A 508 -24.34 -21.00 -8.04
N GLY A 509 -24.22 -22.22 -7.52
CA GLY A 509 -25.21 -23.29 -7.74
C GLY A 509 -26.62 -22.95 -7.25
N ASN A 510 -26.74 -22.10 -6.23
CA ASN A 510 -28.03 -21.64 -5.71
C ASN A 510 -28.58 -20.37 -6.39
N ILE A 511 -27.80 -19.75 -7.29
CA ILE A 511 -28.11 -18.45 -7.89
C ILE A 511 -28.45 -18.61 -9.37
N LEU A 512 -27.64 -19.38 -10.10
CA LEU A 512 -27.81 -19.56 -11.54
C LEU A 512 -29.17 -20.18 -11.92
N PRO A 513 -29.72 -21.18 -11.20
CA PRO A 513 -31.06 -21.68 -11.50
C PRO A 513 -32.17 -20.64 -11.32
N ILE A 514 -31.96 -19.66 -10.44
CA ILE A 514 -32.92 -18.58 -10.17
C ILE A 514 -32.83 -17.49 -11.24
N LEU A 515 -31.61 -17.13 -11.63
CA LEU A 515 -31.39 -16.18 -12.72
C LEU A 515 -31.90 -16.77 -14.03
N GLY A 516 -31.51 -18.00 -14.34
CA GLY A 516 -31.81 -18.64 -15.62
C GLY A 516 -31.09 -17.93 -16.77
N ASP A 517 -31.66 -18.04 -17.97
CA ASP A 517 -31.15 -17.32 -19.14
C ASP A 517 -31.47 -15.83 -19.05
N GLN A 518 -30.47 -15.01 -18.72
CA GLN A 518 -30.62 -13.57 -18.49
C GLN A 518 -29.39 -12.82 -18.98
N LYS A 519 -29.64 -11.66 -19.58
CA LYS A 519 -28.62 -10.63 -19.79
C LYS A 519 -28.91 -9.46 -18.85
N LEU A 520 -28.17 -9.39 -17.75
CA LEU A 520 -28.27 -8.29 -16.79
C LEU A 520 -27.31 -7.17 -17.19
N CYS A 521 -27.77 -5.94 -17.19
CA CYS A 521 -26.95 -4.76 -17.44
C CYS A 521 -27.16 -3.71 -16.35
N ILE A 522 -26.08 -3.29 -15.68
CA ILE A 522 -26.05 -2.14 -14.80
C ILE A 522 -25.41 -0.98 -15.56
N THR A 523 -26.22 0.01 -15.92
CA THR A 523 -25.78 1.26 -16.55
C THR A 523 -25.42 2.27 -15.47
N VAL A 524 -24.18 2.77 -15.51
CA VAL A 524 -23.70 3.84 -14.64
C VAL A 524 -23.75 5.17 -15.38
N ARG A 525 -24.39 6.17 -14.77
CA ARG A 525 -24.61 7.51 -15.31
C ARG A 525 -23.97 8.58 -14.42
N GLN A 526 -23.70 9.75 -14.98
CA GLN A 526 -23.36 10.95 -14.23
C GLN A 526 -24.01 12.15 -14.92
N GLY A 527 -24.79 12.94 -14.17
CA GLY A 527 -25.56 14.04 -14.75
C GLY A 527 -26.53 13.58 -15.85
N GLY A 528 -27.10 12.38 -15.71
CA GLY A 528 -28.00 11.77 -16.71
C GLY A 528 -27.32 11.06 -17.88
N GLU A 529 -26.02 11.28 -18.12
CA GLU A 529 -25.27 10.69 -19.23
C GLU A 529 -24.66 9.33 -18.87
N PRO A 530 -25.02 8.23 -19.55
CA PRO A 530 -24.43 6.91 -19.34
C PRO A 530 -22.97 6.89 -19.81
N PHE A 531 -22.10 6.18 -19.10
CA PHE A 531 -20.68 6.10 -19.50
C PHE A 531 -20.00 4.75 -19.24
N ALA A 532 -20.64 3.83 -18.52
CA ALA A 532 -20.15 2.46 -18.31
C ALA A 532 -21.33 1.51 -18.10
N HIS A 533 -21.23 0.31 -18.66
CA HIS A 533 -22.24 -0.74 -18.59
C HIS A 533 -21.61 -2.03 -18.09
N TYR A 534 -22.05 -2.49 -16.91
CA TYR A 534 -21.62 -3.77 -16.33
C TYR A 534 -22.60 -4.85 -16.75
N VAL A 535 -22.13 -5.81 -17.54
CA VAL A 535 -22.96 -6.79 -18.22
C VAL A 535 -22.67 -8.18 -17.67
N LEU A 536 -23.70 -8.90 -17.24
CA LEU A 536 -23.61 -10.28 -16.80
C LEU A 536 -24.57 -11.12 -17.64
N LYS A 537 -24.04 -12.08 -18.41
CA LYS A 537 -24.83 -13.05 -19.17
C LYS A 537 -24.79 -14.41 -18.49
N THR A 538 -25.95 -14.95 -18.15
CA THR A 538 -26.11 -16.23 -17.44
C THR A 538 -27.07 -17.15 -18.17
N SER A 539 -26.96 -18.44 -17.85
CA SER A 539 -27.98 -19.48 -18.01
C SER A 539 -28.28 -20.10 -16.63
N ALA A 540 -29.13 -21.13 -16.60
CA ALA A 540 -29.47 -21.86 -15.37
C ALA A 540 -28.26 -22.58 -14.73
N ASP A 541 -27.22 -22.90 -15.50
CA ASP A 541 -26.06 -23.70 -15.08
C ASP A 541 -24.72 -22.95 -15.13
N ARG A 542 -24.62 -21.83 -15.85
CA ARG A 542 -23.35 -21.11 -16.01
C ARG A 542 -23.49 -19.60 -16.13
N VAL A 543 -22.38 -18.92 -15.80
CA VAL A 543 -22.11 -17.56 -16.28
C VAL A 543 -21.38 -17.68 -17.61
N HIS A 544 -21.95 -17.14 -18.68
CA HIS A 544 -21.32 -17.09 -19.99
C HIS A 544 -20.20 -16.06 -20.02
N TYR A 545 -20.50 -14.84 -19.58
CA TYR A 545 -19.51 -13.77 -19.49
C TYR A 545 -19.92 -12.69 -18.50
N LEU A 546 -18.91 -11.96 -18.07
CA LEU A 546 -19.05 -10.73 -17.32
C LEU A 546 -18.17 -9.67 -17.98
N ASP A 547 -18.74 -8.51 -18.26
CA ASP A 547 -18.11 -7.49 -19.08
C ASP A 547 -18.35 -6.08 -18.54
N ILE A 548 -17.44 -5.17 -18.88
CA ILE A 548 -17.59 -3.73 -18.64
C ILE A 548 -17.34 -3.04 -19.97
N THR A 549 -18.42 -2.50 -20.56
CA THR A 549 -18.40 -1.88 -21.87
C THR A 549 -18.86 -0.42 -21.82
N GLY A 550 -18.37 0.38 -22.76
CA GLY A 550 -18.90 1.73 -23.02
C GLY A 550 -20.15 1.73 -23.88
N GLU A 551 -20.50 0.58 -24.47
CA GLU A 551 -21.63 0.46 -25.40
C GLU A 551 -22.95 0.11 -24.69
N PRO A 552 -24.06 0.79 -25.01
CA PRO A 552 -25.37 0.46 -24.47
C PRO A 552 -25.78 -0.99 -24.76
N GLN A 553 -26.56 -1.58 -23.85
CA GLN A 553 -27.05 -2.96 -23.97
C GLN A 553 -28.59 -2.98 -24.14
N PRO A 554 -29.11 -2.65 -25.34
CA PRO A 554 -30.56 -2.56 -25.58
C PRO A 554 -31.26 -3.92 -25.50
N ASP A 555 -30.52 -5.02 -25.69
CA ASP A 555 -30.96 -6.40 -25.60
C ASP A 555 -30.84 -6.98 -24.17
N ALA A 556 -30.52 -6.15 -23.17
CA ALA A 556 -30.50 -6.57 -21.78
C ALA A 556 -31.90 -6.99 -21.32
N THR A 557 -32.00 -8.22 -20.83
CA THR A 557 -33.23 -8.77 -20.25
C THR A 557 -33.60 -8.06 -18.94
N VAL A 558 -32.59 -7.61 -18.19
CA VAL A 558 -32.75 -6.82 -16.97
C VAL A 558 -31.82 -5.61 -17.02
N GLY A 559 -32.38 -4.41 -17.10
CA GLY A 559 -31.66 -3.15 -17.01
C GLY A 559 -31.75 -2.54 -15.61
N ILE A 560 -30.62 -2.07 -15.08
CA ILE A 560 -30.50 -1.34 -13.82
C ILE A 560 -29.78 -0.03 -14.09
N GLU A 561 -30.36 1.08 -13.64
CA GLU A 561 -29.77 2.40 -13.79
C GLU A 561 -29.22 2.89 -12.44
N LEU A 562 -27.95 3.30 -12.44
CA LEU A 562 -27.24 3.86 -11.30
C LEU A 562 -26.72 5.25 -11.64
N ASP A 563 -27.10 6.26 -10.86
CA ASP A 563 -26.44 7.56 -10.92
C ASP A 563 -25.24 7.58 -9.97
N LEU A 564 -24.09 8.05 -10.44
CA LEU A 564 -22.86 8.14 -9.64
C LEU A 564 -23.03 9.09 -8.44
N GLU A 565 -23.82 10.16 -8.59
CA GLU A 565 -24.06 11.15 -7.53
C GLU A 565 -24.83 10.55 -6.33
N ASP A 566 -25.69 9.56 -6.60
CA ASP A 566 -26.40 8.80 -5.56
C ASP A 566 -25.47 7.93 -4.69
N VAL A 567 -24.24 7.68 -5.16
CA VAL A 567 -23.26 6.76 -4.57
C VAL A 567 -22.12 7.53 -3.91
N THR A 568 -21.66 8.63 -4.51
CA THR A 568 -20.50 9.41 -4.06
C THR A 568 -20.85 10.49 -3.02
N GLY A 569 -22.12 10.90 -2.90
CA GLY A 569 -22.54 12.05 -2.08
C GLY A 569 -22.54 11.87 -0.54
N ASP A 570 -22.32 10.67 0.01
CA ASP A 570 -22.36 10.46 1.47
C ASP A 570 -21.08 9.81 2.02
N ARG A 571 -20.10 10.66 2.36
CA ARG A 571 -18.75 10.29 2.84
C ARG A 571 -18.76 9.44 4.11
N ARG A 572 -19.80 9.53 4.96
CA ARG A 572 -19.82 8.90 6.29
C ARG A 572 -20.41 7.49 6.31
N ARG A 573 -20.90 6.98 5.18
CA ARG A 573 -21.60 5.68 5.13
C ARG A 573 -20.68 4.54 4.66
N PRO A 574 -20.71 3.38 5.35
CA PRO A 574 -20.00 2.18 4.91
C PRO A 574 -20.45 1.73 3.52
N ALA A 575 -19.54 1.14 2.73
CA ALA A 575 -19.83 0.59 1.39
C ALA A 575 -21.04 -0.39 1.42
N ALA A 576 -21.19 -1.15 2.49
CA ALA A 576 -22.34 -2.05 2.71
C ALA A 576 -23.69 -1.31 2.82
N ALA A 577 -23.72 -0.11 3.41
CA ALA A 577 -24.94 0.69 3.56
C ALA A 577 -25.35 1.33 2.22
N ILE A 578 -24.36 1.71 1.41
CA ILE A 578 -24.56 2.17 0.03
C ILE A 578 -25.09 1.01 -0.83
N GLY A 579 -24.45 -0.17 -0.76
CA GLY A 579 -24.90 -1.39 -1.43
C GLY A 579 -26.33 -1.80 -1.05
N ALA A 580 -26.69 -1.76 0.24
CA ALA A 580 -28.04 -2.09 0.70
C ALA A 580 -29.10 -1.07 0.24
N ARG A 581 -28.75 0.22 0.15
CA ARG A 581 -29.65 1.28 -0.36
C ARG A 581 -29.82 1.18 -1.88
N MET A 582 -28.73 0.88 -2.59
CA MET A 582 -28.70 0.61 -4.01
C MET A 582 -29.56 -0.62 -4.32
N LEU A 583 -29.39 -1.72 -3.59
CA LEU A 583 -30.23 -2.92 -3.69
C LEU A 583 -31.71 -2.59 -3.41
N LYS A 584 -32.02 -1.79 -2.37
CA LYS A 584 -33.40 -1.32 -2.10
C LYS A 584 -33.98 -0.45 -3.23
N ARG A 585 -33.18 0.40 -3.87
CA ARG A 585 -33.61 1.24 -5.01
C ARG A 585 -33.81 0.40 -6.29
N ILE A 586 -32.91 -0.54 -6.55
CA ILE A 586 -33.00 -1.54 -7.62
C ILE A 586 -34.31 -2.34 -7.44
N LEU A 587 -34.55 -2.86 -6.24
CA LEU A 587 -35.78 -3.58 -5.87
C LEU A 587 -37.06 -2.75 -6.03
N LYS A 588 -37.00 -1.42 -5.86
CA LYS A 588 -38.14 -0.52 -6.05
C LYS A 588 -38.41 -0.15 -7.52
N ARG A 589 -37.38 -0.14 -8.38
CA ARG A 589 -37.49 0.27 -9.79
C ARG A 589 -37.61 -0.89 -10.77
N SER A 590 -37.29 -2.11 -10.34
CA SER A 590 -37.30 -3.30 -11.19
C SER A 590 -38.70 -3.93 -11.30
N ARG A 591 -39.11 -4.38 -12.49
CA ARG A 591 -40.35 -5.15 -12.76
C ARG A 591 -40.30 -6.60 -12.25
N TRP A 592 -39.71 -6.83 -11.08
CA TRP A 592 -39.49 -8.18 -10.56
C TRP A 592 -40.81 -8.78 -10.04
N SER A 593 -41.19 -9.95 -10.57
CA SER A 593 -42.33 -10.74 -10.10
C SER A 593 -42.19 -11.08 -8.61
N SER A 594 -43.30 -11.36 -7.94
CA SER A 594 -43.37 -11.62 -6.49
C SER A 594 -42.39 -12.69 -6.00
N LEU A 595 -42.01 -13.66 -6.83
CA LEU A 595 -41.02 -14.69 -6.51
C LEU A 595 -39.62 -14.13 -6.25
N ALA A 596 -39.19 -13.16 -7.05
CA ALA A 596 -37.81 -12.68 -7.05
C ALA A 596 -37.54 -11.64 -5.95
N ARG A 597 -38.61 -11.06 -5.38
CA ARG A 597 -38.58 -10.29 -4.11
C ARG A 597 -38.27 -11.18 -2.89
N GLY A 598 -38.69 -12.45 -2.92
CA GLY A 598 -38.40 -13.43 -1.87
C GLY A 598 -36.90 -13.77 -1.78
N THR A 599 -36.27 -14.04 -2.93
CA THR A 599 -34.84 -14.40 -3.01
C THR A 599 -33.90 -13.27 -2.58
N LEU A 600 -34.23 -12.02 -2.93
CA LEU A 600 -33.48 -10.84 -2.51
C LEU A 600 -33.71 -10.45 -1.04
N ALA A 601 -34.88 -10.79 -0.47
CA ALA A 601 -35.13 -10.68 0.96
C ALA A 601 -34.31 -11.71 1.75
N VAL A 602 -34.21 -12.95 1.25
CA VAL A 602 -33.28 -13.98 1.77
C VAL A 602 -31.84 -13.47 1.70
N PHE A 603 -31.42 -12.81 0.61
CA PHE A 603 -30.08 -12.20 0.51
C PHE A 603 -29.83 -11.10 1.58
N ALA A 604 -30.82 -10.25 1.86
CA ALA A 604 -30.75 -9.21 2.90
C ALA A 604 -30.83 -9.73 4.35
N GLU A 605 -31.42 -10.91 4.56
CA GLU A 605 -31.52 -11.60 5.85
C GLU A 605 -30.30 -12.50 6.11
N HIS A 606 -29.73 -13.07 5.04
CA HIS A 606 -28.51 -13.87 5.06
C HIS A 606 -27.24 -13.03 5.28
N LEU A 607 -27.28 -11.73 4.93
CA LEU A 607 -26.26 -10.74 5.33
C LEU A 607 -26.30 -10.43 6.84
N ARG A 608 -27.40 -10.72 7.54
CA ARG A 608 -27.54 -10.51 8.99
C ARG A 608 -26.99 -11.66 9.85
N ASN A 609 -26.94 -12.90 9.33
CA ASN A 609 -26.54 -14.08 10.11
C ASN A 609 -25.19 -14.67 9.63
N ARG A 610 -24.11 -14.36 10.37
CA ARG A 610 -22.74 -14.89 10.18
C ARG A 610 -22.44 -16.04 11.15
N GLY A 611 -21.80 -17.10 10.65
CA GLY A 611 -20.92 -17.98 11.45
C GLY A 611 -21.17 -19.49 11.32
N ARG A 612 -20.33 -20.19 10.54
CA ARG A 612 -19.65 -21.47 10.89
C ARG A 612 -18.93 -22.07 9.67
N LYS A 613 -17.72 -22.59 9.93
CA LYS A 613 -16.78 -23.24 8.98
C LYS A 613 -17.10 -24.73 8.80
N SER A 614 -16.73 -25.32 7.66
CA SER A 614 -16.42 -26.75 7.58
C SER A 614 -15.19 -27.03 6.69
N SER A 615 -14.37 -27.94 7.21
CA SER A 615 -13.19 -28.59 6.63
C SER A 615 -13.59 -29.71 5.67
N GLU A 616 -12.79 -29.98 4.64
CA GLU A 616 -12.37 -31.34 4.21
C GLU A 616 -11.50 -31.35 2.94
N LYS A 617 -10.94 -32.54 2.66
CA LYS A 617 -9.68 -32.97 2.03
C LYS A 617 -9.33 -32.50 0.60
N PRO A 618 -8.03 -32.60 0.20
CA PRO A 618 -7.50 -31.99 -1.02
C PRO A 618 -7.84 -32.80 -2.28
N MET A 619 -8.05 -32.09 -3.38
CA MET A 619 -8.10 -32.60 -4.74
C MET A 619 -6.94 -31.98 -5.53
N GLU A 620 -6.28 -32.77 -6.37
CA GLU A 620 -5.16 -32.32 -7.18
C GLU A 620 -5.62 -31.38 -8.31
N LEU A 621 -4.83 -30.33 -8.56
CA LEU A 621 -5.05 -29.34 -9.61
C LEU A 621 -4.75 -29.96 -10.99
N PRO A 622 -5.42 -29.53 -12.08
CA PRO A 622 -5.07 -29.97 -13.42
C PRO A 622 -3.68 -29.47 -13.82
N ASP A 623 -2.84 -30.36 -14.34
CA ASP A 623 -1.56 -30.01 -14.96
C ASP A 623 -1.76 -28.98 -16.08
N GLY A 624 -0.88 -27.97 -16.15
CA GLY A 624 -0.89 -26.95 -17.21
C GLY A 624 -1.77 -25.71 -16.99
N PHE A 625 -2.44 -25.56 -15.84
CA PHE A 625 -3.23 -24.35 -15.53
C PHE A 625 -2.40 -23.05 -15.65
N PHE A 626 -1.13 -23.09 -15.22
CA PHE A 626 -0.19 -21.97 -15.33
C PHE A 626 0.46 -21.87 -16.72
N GLU A 627 0.54 -22.96 -17.48
CA GLU A 627 1.04 -22.94 -18.87
C GLU A 627 0.04 -22.29 -19.82
N HIS A 628 -1.27 -22.40 -19.53
CA HIS A 628 -2.33 -21.70 -20.26
C HIS A 628 -2.29 -20.16 -20.09
N PHE A 629 -1.59 -19.67 -19.05
CA PHE A 629 -1.25 -18.26 -18.85
C PHE A 629 -0.08 -17.79 -19.74
N CYS A 630 0.82 -18.70 -20.13
CA CYS A 630 1.96 -18.41 -21.00
C CYS A 630 1.65 -18.58 -22.49
N GLN A 631 0.72 -19.47 -22.86
CA GLN A 631 0.40 -19.75 -24.26
C GLN A 631 -0.47 -18.69 -24.97
N SER A 632 -0.84 -17.58 -24.31
CA SER A 632 -1.37 -16.42 -25.02
C SER A 632 -0.23 -15.55 -25.55
N ASP A 633 0.61 -16.14 -26.42
CA ASP A 633 1.57 -15.40 -27.25
C ASP A 633 0.79 -14.63 -28.33
N GLY A 634 0.11 -13.58 -27.90
CA GLY A 634 -0.34 -12.48 -28.76
C GLY A 634 0.72 -11.38 -28.77
N TRP A 635 1.95 -11.73 -29.13
CA TRP A 635 2.96 -10.74 -29.46
C TRP A 635 2.54 -10.09 -30.79
N ASP A 636 2.32 -8.78 -30.78
CA ASP A 636 2.54 -7.96 -31.97
C ASP A 636 4.04 -7.61 -31.98
N PRO A 637 4.85 -8.26 -32.82
CA PRO A 637 6.29 -8.01 -32.88
C PRO A 637 6.61 -6.56 -33.25
N GLU A 638 5.70 -5.88 -33.96
CA GLU A 638 5.85 -4.47 -34.34
C GLU A 638 5.62 -3.54 -33.15
N LEU A 639 4.69 -3.88 -32.23
CA LEU A 639 4.45 -3.10 -31.01
C LEU A 639 5.60 -3.25 -29.99
N TYR A 640 6.18 -4.45 -29.87
CA TYR A 640 7.38 -4.68 -29.06
C TYR A 640 8.61 -3.98 -29.66
N ALA A 641 8.77 -4.02 -30.99
CA ALA A 641 9.81 -3.26 -31.68
C ALA A 641 9.61 -1.74 -31.55
N ALA A 642 8.39 -1.24 -31.52
CA ALA A 642 8.08 0.18 -31.33
C ALA A 642 8.42 0.68 -29.90
N VAL A 643 8.22 -0.17 -28.88
CA VAL A 643 8.61 0.14 -27.49
C VAL A 643 10.12 0.02 -27.28
N ARG A 644 10.76 -0.97 -27.91
CA ARG A 644 12.22 -1.17 -27.84
C ARG A 644 13.01 -0.13 -28.63
N ASN A 645 12.51 0.33 -29.78
CA ASN A 645 13.19 1.27 -30.67
C ASN A 645 12.73 2.72 -30.50
N GLY A 646 12.03 3.05 -29.41
CA GLY A 646 11.57 4.40 -29.07
C GLY A 646 12.69 5.34 -28.62
N ALA A 647 13.73 5.50 -29.44
CA ALA A 647 14.70 6.58 -29.37
C ALA A 647 14.99 7.08 -30.79
N GLY A 648 14.42 8.24 -31.12
CA GLY A 648 14.87 9.07 -32.24
C GLY A 648 14.03 9.06 -33.51
N LYS A 649 12.86 9.72 -33.48
CA LYS A 649 12.51 10.86 -34.35
C LYS A 649 11.17 11.45 -33.95
#